data_AF-A0A3D0HRH6-F1
#
_entry.id   AF-A0A3D0HRH6-F1
#
_cell.length_a   1.000
_cell.length_b   1.000
_cell.length_c   1.000
_cell.angle_alpha   90.00
_cell.angle_beta   90.00
_cell.angle_gamma   90.00
#
_symmetry.space_group_name_H-M   'P 1'
#
loop_
_entity.id
_entity.type
_entity.pdbx_description
1 polymer ?
#
loop_
_entity_poly.entity_id
_entity_poly.type
_entity_poly.pdbx_seq_one_letter_code
_entity_poly.pdbx_strand_id
1 'polypeptide(L)'
;MRRQNYFNNRKIRRQAKKVICIATLTATMLTSIPFVSYTDAYAKGQTTLEEMNALSIPTEKVITYDLSDASLITDKTIMDYFGRETTVKVIEINITENGDYKITGSNEINGALIDTHIVVAEGVEANIIFEGATIENDDRYGDDVGGCGSVSYSQLFPILDIEGKANLYVEKDSSLTSAAVNENPVICVTGEMTLQEGTGSLKLAVGSGEGVCSQEQVICGYKNGKWGNVTIKGGKLDFTGRIYNIDQFTMTGGTITSKVDEDQVILAKDINISGGVWEHTQGASTSLGIIGAYDSITVSGGSLNLLRGEEESGDCPAFGPDKVRIIGGTIQRDESIYIFDALDAYANKLHSTTLENLPENAKVEAINGVPVADLTTTSGGKLENIPLPARNNIIKLENDGKLYRYKYVAVTESMEPNTETKVHNVTLKYTDENNSVTEKTIKLADSFTIQGQYFDGVDFYECLDKEGKEVTDANPIIICESNTEVTLKKKTAVITVDGKKIEGNVVPEGSIYGILPDGREKWTDCTALAYPGDVMKEDTRLVTIPSQKREGKWFVELGSTDKIWWVKNQIRNNSSLNVVLMDDLDFKNDDAQSLFPEYFNFYYGIFDGDGHVIKNMKCTELYVLPERNYGVIKNVHFNNI
;
A
#
# COMPACT_ATOMS: atom_id res chain seq x y z
N MET A 1 -13.37 -37.47 29.58
CA MET A 1 -12.75 -37.08 30.86
C MET A 1 -11.62 -36.11 30.52
N ARG A 2 -11.62 -34.91 31.11
CA ARG A 2 -10.74 -33.73 30.88
C ARG A 2 -10.83 -32.98 29.54
N ARG A 3 -11.75 -32.00 29.53
CA ARG A 3 -11.67 -30.68 28.85
C ARG A 3 -10.81 -29.72 29.70
N GLN A 4 -10.26 -28.67 29.08
CA GLN A 4 -9.58 -27.43 29.59
C GLN A 4 -8.17 -27.33 28.95
N ASN A 5 -7.69 -26.27 28.32
CA ASN A 5 -8.04 -24.85 28.17
C ASN A 5 -7.34 -24.33 26.91
N TYR A 6 -8.00 -23.61 26.00
CA TYR A 6 -7.37 -22.60 25.13
C TYR A 6 -8.47 -21.66 24.60
N PHE A 7 -8.86 -20.70 25.43
CA PHE A 7 -9.52 -19.44 25.01
C PHE A 7 -9.38 -18.46 26.17
N ASN A 8 -8.56 -17.41 26.00
CA ASN A 8 -8.73 -16.08 26.60
C ASN A 8 -7.52 -15.18 26.24
N ASN A 9 -7.66 -14.32 25.24
CA ASN A 9 -6.86 -13.08 25.15
C ASN A 9 -7.63 -11.95 24.42
N ARG A 10 -8.88 -11.68 24.84
CA ARG A 10 -9.64 -10.48 24.44
C ARG A 10 -10.21 -9.69 25.62
N LYS A 11 -9.65 -9.84 26.84
CA LYS A 11 -10.17 -9.22 28.07
C LYS A 11 -9.25 -8.25 28.81
N ILE A 12 -8.23 -7.66 28.15
CA ILE A 12 -7.28 -6.72 28.80
C ILE A 12 -7.46 -5.22 28.39
N ARG A 13 -8.54 -4.82 27.70
CA ARG A 13 -8.77 -3.39 27.36
C ARG A 13 -10.06 -2.75 27.93
N ARG A 14 -10.71 -3.31 28.95
CA ARG A 14 -12.05 -2.80 29.38
C ARG A 14 -12.29 -2.45 30.85
N GLN A 15 -11.28 -2.32 31.72
CA GLN A 15 -11.51 -1.77 33.08
C GLN A 15 -10.37 -0.86 33.56
N ALA A 16 -10.50 0.45 33.29
CA ALA A 16 -9.86 1.50 34.08
C ALA A 16 -10.57 2.86 33.86
N LYS A 17 -11.76 3.05 34.43
CA LYS A 17 -12.31 4.38 34.74
C LYS A 17 -12.92 4.35 36.14
N LYS A 18 -12.46 5.30 36.98
CA LYS A 18 -12.89 5.70 38.34
C LYS A 18 -12.27 4.95 39.53
N VAL A 19 -11.14 5.47 40.04
CA VAL A 19 -11.01 6.05 41.41
C VAL A 19 -9.81 7.02 41.39
N ILE A 20 -10.02 8.27 41.79
CA ILE A 20 -8.99 9.28 42.05
C ILE A 20 -8.44 9.06 43.46
N CYS A 21 -7.12 8.91 43.62
CA CYS A 21 -6.40 9.51 44.75
C CYS A 21 -4.89 9.57 44.50
N ILE A 22 -4.34 10.73 44.86
CA ILE A 22 -2.99 11.24 44.62
C ILE A 22 -1.92 10.36 45.28
N ALA A 23 -1.01 9.82 44.46
CA ALA A 23 0.37 9.53 44.85
C ALA A 23 1.24 9.61 43.58
N THR A 24 2.21 10.51 43.60
CA THR A 24 3.26 10.71 42.59
C THR A 24 3.87 9.39 42.13
N LEU A 25 3.58 9.00 40.89
CA LEU A 25 4.27 7.95 40.15
C LEU A 25 4.35 8.40 38.69
N THR A 26 5.56 8.76 38.27
CA THR A 26 5.98 8.97 36.89
C THR A 26 5.66 7.72 36.08
N ALA A 27 4.57 7.76 35.31
CA ALA A 27 4.12 6.66 34.49
C ALA A 27 4.73 6.74 33.09
N THR A 28 5.76 5.95 32.86
CA THR A 28 6.15 5.47 31.53
C THR A 28 5.14 4.38 31.15
N MET A 29 4.10 4.74 30.40
CA MET A 29 3.21 3.77 29.74
C MET A 29 3.54 3.73 28.25
N LEU A 30 4.01 2.56 27.81
CA LEU A 30 4.22 2.16 26.43
C LEU A 30 2.88 2.13 25.68
N THR A 31 2.62 3.19 24.94
CA THR A 31 1.71 3.23 23.79
C THR A 31 2.36 4.12 22.75
N SER A 32 2.23 3.74 21.48
CA SER A 32 2.80 4.39 20.29
C SER A 32 4.32 4.24 20.13
N ILE A 33 4.72 3.72 18.96
CA ILE A 33 5.98 4.06 18.30
C ILE A 33 6.17 5.57 18.48
N PRO A 34 7.35 6.08 18.87
CA PRO A 34 7.56 7.51 18.96
C PRO A 34 7.30 8.10 17.58
N PHE A 35 6.16 8.78 17.46
CA PHE A 35 5.80 9.63 16.35
C PHE A 35 6.84 10.75 16.38
N VAL A 36 7.83 10.65 15.50
CA VAL A 36 8.80 11.71 15.32
C VAL A 36 8.02 12.88 14.75
N SER A 37 7.76 13.89 15.58
CA SER A 37 7.39 15.21 15.10
C SER A 37 8.37 15.60 13.99
N TYR A 38 7.90 16.24 12.92
CA TYR A 38 8.71 16.69 11.78
C TYR A 38 9.99 17.46 12.16
N THR A 39 10.13 17.86 13.42
CA THR A 39 11.33 18.47 14.00
C THR A 39 12.46 17.50 14.39
N ASP A 40 12.23 16.20 14.71
CA ASP A 40 13.35 15.28 15.02
C ASP A 40 13.89 14.54 13.78
N ALA A 41 13.15 14.54 12.67
CA ALA A 41 13.70 14.17 11.35
C ALA A 41 14.79 15.17 10.88
N TYR A 42 14.80 16.38 11.48
CA TYR A 42 15.68 17.48 11.12
C TYR A 42 17.06 17.47 11.80
N ALA A 43 17.36 16.48 12.65
CA ALA A 43 18.63 16.37 13.34
C ALA A 43 19.64 15.40 12.67
N LYS A 44 19.28 14.70 11.60
CA LYS A 44 20.19 13.79 10.88
C LYS A 44 20.61 14.35 9.52
N GLY A 45 21.30 15.48 9.54
CA GLY A 45 22.15 15.87 8.43
C GLY A 45 23.36 14.94 8.37
N GLN A 46 23.48 14.17 7.28
CA GLN A 46 24.58 13.25 6.98
C GLN A 46 24.85 12.20 8.06
N THR A 47 24.36 10.97 7.86
CA THR A 47 25.15 9.81 8.30
C THR A 47 26.43 9.81 7.50
N THR A 48 27.55 10.08 8.14
CA THR A 48 28.88 9.79 7.58
C THR A 48 28.97 8.29 7.24
N LEU A 49 29.85 7.88 6.32
CA LEU A 49 30.06 6.46 5.98
C LEU A 49 30.33 5.58 7.22
N GLU A 50 30.88 6.19 8.29
CA GLU A 50 31.10 5.55 9.60
C GLU A 50 29.82 5.42 10.44
N GLU A 51 28.83 6.31 10.28
CA GLU A 51 27.50 6.22 10.93
C GLU A 51 26.48 5.42 10.12
N MET A 52 26.66 5.29 8.79
CA MET A 52 25.92 4.33 7.94
C MET A 52 26.23 2.88 8.31
N ASN A 53 27.47 2.61 8.77
CA ASN A 53 27.88 1.31 9.31
C ASN A 53 27.26 0.98 10.69
N ALA A 54 26.48 1.90 11.30
CA ALA A 54 25.88 1.72 12.63
C ALA A 54 24.39 1.31 12.63
N LEU A 55 23.80 0.98 11.47
CA LEU A 55 22.66 0.07 11.41
C LEU A 55 23.20 -1.36 11.30
N SER A 56 23.73 -1.87 12.39
CA SER A 56 24.35 -3.19 12.43
C SER A 56 23.30 -4.24 12.08
N ILE A 57 23.53 -4.99 10.99
CA ILE A 57 22.88 -6.29 10.76
C ILE A 57 22.91 -7.05 12.10
N PRO A 58 21.79 -7.59 12.58
CA PRO A 58 21.78 -8.31 13.85
C PRO A 58 22.81 -9.45 13.84
N THR A 59 23.72 -9.47 14.82
CA THR A 59 24.84 -10.45 14.89
C THR A 59 24.81 -11.34 16.12
N GLU A 60 23.95 -11.06 17.11
CA GLU A 60 23.86 -11.84 18.35
C GLU A 60 22.65 -12.78 18.33
N LYS A 61 22.87 -14.07 18.62
CA LYS A 61 21.81 -15.11 18.74
C LYS A 61 20.94 -15.28 17.48
N VAL A 62 21.57 -15.24 16.31
CA VAL A 62 20.92 -15.48 15.02
C VAL A 62 20.65 -16.98 14.83
N ILE A 63 19.42 -17.34 14.47
CA ILE A 63 19.05 -18.70 14.04
C ILE A 63 19.35 -18.81 12.54
N THR A 64 20.22 -19.73 12.15
CA THR A 64 20.61 -19.91 10.74
C THR A 64 19.88 -21.09 10.11
N TYR A 65 19.27 -20.84 8.96
CA TYR A 65 18.76 -21.85 8.05
C TYR A 65 19.63 -21.87 6.78
N ASP A 66 20.38 -22.96 6.62
CA ASP A 66 21.09 -23.25 5.37
C ASP A 66 20.18 -24.11 4.49
N LEU A 67 19.70 -23.55 3.38
CA LEU A 67 18.75 -24.20 2.48
C LEU A 67 19.32 -25.47 1.84
N SER A 68 20.65 -25.64 1.84
CA SER A 68 21.29 -26.86 1.36
C SER A 68 21.29 -28.00 2.38
N ASP A 69 20.80 -27.77 3.61
CA ASP A 69 20.61 -28.80 4.62
C ASP A 69 19.34 -29.62 4.36
N ALA A 70 19.53 -30.86 3.92
CA ALA A 70 18.44 -31.81 3.69
C ALA A 70 17.59 -32.13 4.94
N SER A 71 18.06 -31.77 6.16
CA SER A 71 17.26 -31.92 7.39
C SER A 71 16.05 -30.98 7.45
N LEU A 72 16.05 -29.91 6.65
CA LEU A 72 14.94 -28.97 6.54
C LEU A 72 13.78 -29.50 5.66
N ILE A 73 13.99 -30.59 4.93
CA ILE A 73 12.99 -31.16 4.04
C ILE A 73 11.90 -31.84 4.87
N THR A 74 10.66 -31.46 4.61
CA THR A 74 9.46 -32.12 5.12
C THR A 74 8.62 -32.66 3.97
N ASP A 75 7.88 -33.73 4.24
CA ASP A 75 6.86 -34.24 3.33
C ASP A 75 5.56 -33.45 3.57
N LYS A 76 4.94 -32.97 2.49
CA LYS A 76 3.65 -32.27 2.51
C LYS A 76 2.67 -33.02 1.61
N THR A 77 1.54 -33.42 2.18
CA THR A 77 0.47 -34.05 1.40
C THR A 77 -0.43 -32.97 0.86
N ILE A 78 -0.53 -32.92 -0.47
CA ILE A 78 -1.39 -32.02 -1.21
C ILE A 78 -2.45 -32.84 -1.95
N MET A 79 -3.57 -32.22 -2.25
CA MET A 79 -4.65 -32.84 -2.99
C MET A 79 -4.77 -32.10 -4.31
N ASP A 80 -4.65 -32.83 -5.43
CA ASP A 80 -4.90 -32.24 -6.74
C ASP A 80 -6.41 -31.96 -6.94
N TYR A 81 -6.75 -31.26 -8.02
CA TYR A 81 -8.15 -30.98 -8.38
C TYR A 81 -9.03 -32.25 -8.46
N PHE A 82 -8.47 -33.40 -8.81
CA PHE A 82 -9.21 -34.67 -8.91
C PHE A 82 -9.37 -35.39 -7.56
N GLY A 83 -8.97 -34.76 -6.46
CA GLY A 83 -9.01 -35.36 -5.12
C GLY A 83 -7.90 -36.39 -4.89
N ARG A 84 -6.85 -36.42 -5.72
CA ARG A 84 -5.74 -37.36 -5.58
C ARG A 84 -4.70 -36.78 -4.65
N GLU A 85 -4.42 -37.52 -3.59
CA GLU A 85 -3.35 -37.18 -2.66
C GLU A 85 -1.99 -37.42 -3.33
N THR A 86 -1.17 -36.37 -3.35
CA THR A 86 0.23 -36.43 -3.76
C THR A 86 1.08 -35.94 -2.60
N THR A 87 2.11 -36.69 -2.23
CA THR A 87 3.10 -36.25 -1.25
C THR A 87 4.26 -35.62 -1.99
N VAL A 88 4.57 -34.37 -1.64
CA VAL A 88 5.65 -33.58 -2.21
C VAL A 88 6.67 -33.24 -1.13
N LYS A 89 7.91 -32.93 -1.54
CA LYS A 89 8.98 -32.53 -0.63
C LYS A 89 9.12 -31.03 -0.67
N VAL A 90 9.12 -30.40 0.49
CA VAL A 90 9.24 -28.94 0.63
C VAL A 90 10.19 -28.59 1.77
N ILE A 91 10.74 -27.38 1.73
CA ILE A 91 11.42 -26.75 2.87
C ILE A 91 10.42 -25.79 3.51
N GLU A 92 10.07 -25.99 4.78
CA GLU A 92 9.12 -25.13 5.48
C GLU A 92 9.78 -24.51 6.72
N ILE A 93 10.04 -23.21 6.66
CA ILE A 93 10.66 -22.42 7.73
C ILE A 93 9.58 -21.58 8.39
N ASN A 94 9.10 -22.03 9.55
CA ASN A 94 8.05 -21.37 10.31
C ASN A 94 8.64 -20.48 11.43
N ILE A 95 8.68 -19.17 11.20
CA ILE A 95 9.13 -18.17 12.16
C ILE A 95 7.95 -17.77 13.06
N THR A 96 7.96 -18.34 14.26
CA THR A 96 6.87 -18.19 15.26
C THR A 96 7.28 -17.43 16.52
N GLU A 97 8.56 -17.06 16.62
CA GLU A 97 9.12 -16.30 17.73
C GLU A 97 9.83 -15.04 17.22
N ASN A 98 9.80 -13.96 18.01
CA ASN A 98 10.56 -12.76 17.67
C ASN A 98 12.06 -13.06 17.71
N GLY A 99 12.81 -12.57 16.73
CA GLY A 99 14.25 -12.78 16.72
C GLY A 99 14.90 -12.54 15.36
N ASP A 100 16.17 -12.94 15.29
CA ASP A 100 17.03 -12.78 14.14
C ASP A 100 17.23 -14.11 13.44
N TYR A 101 16.97 -14.14 12.14
CA TYR A 101 16.98 -15.34 11.32
C TYR A 101 17.84 -15.10 10.08
N LYS A 102 18.82 -15.97 9.84
CA LYS A 102 19.71 -15.89 8.69
C LYS A 102 19.41 -17.00 7.71
N ILE A 103 19.21 -16.65 6.44
CA ILE A 103 18.91 -17.59 5.35
C ILE A 103 20.09 -17.61 4.40
N THR A 104 20.64 -18.80 4.15
CA THR A 104 21.83 -19.00 3.30
C THR A 104 21.64 -20.18 2.35
N GLY A 105 22.53 -20.31 1.37
CA GLY A 105 22.60 -21.50 0.50
C GLY A 105 21.54 -21.51 -0.59
N SER A 106 21.38 -22.67 -1.23
CA SER A 106 20.39 -22.89 -2.30
C SER A 106 19.43 -24.01 -1.93
N ASN A 107 18.18 -23.88 -2.37
CA ASN A 107 17.17 -24.95 -2.27
C ASN A 107 17.36 -26.07 -3.32
N GLU A 108 18.41 -25.99 -4.15
CA GLU A 108 18.85 -27.11 -4.98
C GLU A 108 19.62 -28.13 -4.13
N ILE A 109 18.96 -29.26 -3.82
CA ILE A 109 19.52 -30.33 -3.01
C ILE A 109 19.68 -31.57 -3.88
N ASN A 110 20.92 -32.07 -4.00
CA ASN A 110 21.26 -33.24 -4.82
C ASN A 110 20.84 -33.13 -6.30
N GLY A 111 20.87 -31.92 -6.87
CA GLY A 111 20.51 -31.66 -8.27
C GLY A 111 19.00 -31.59 -8.53
N ALA A 112 18.19 -31.41 -7.48
CA ALA A 112 16.76 -31.17 -7.59
C ALA A 112 16.38 -29.92 -6.78
N LEU A 113 15.56 -29.05 -7.36
CA LEU A 113 14.96 -27.92 -6.66
C LEU A 113 13.89 -28.43 -5.70
N ILE A 114 13.94 -27.95 -4.45
CA ILE A 114 12.96 -28.27 -3.42
C ILE A 114 12.22 -26.98 -3.06
N ASP A 115 10.93 -26.89 -3.40
CA ASP A 115 10.11 -25.72 -3.10
C ASP A 115 10.23 -25.28 -1.63
N THR A 116 10.49 -24.01 -1.41
CA THR A 116 10.75 -23.41 -0.10
C THR A 116 9.66 -22.42 0.29
N HIS A 117 9.20 -22.51 1.54
CA HIS A 117 8.22 -21.62 2.16
C HIS A 117 8.77 -21.06 3.47
N ILE A 118 8.91 -19.74 3.56
CA ILE A 118 9.32 -19.04 4.78
C ILE A 118 8.12 -18.25 5.28
N VAL A 119 7.66 -18.53 6.50
CA VAL A 119 6.46 -17.92 7.08
C VAL A 119 6.82 -17.10 8.30
N VAL A 120 6.43 -15.83 8.32
CA VAL A 120 6.48 -14.97 9.52
C VAL A 120 5.08 -14.84 10.08
N ALA A 121 4.81 -15.51 11.20
CA ALA A 121 3.47 -15.63 11.76
C ALA A 121 2.90 -14.28 12.28
N GLU A 122 1.57 -14.16 12.27
CA GLU A 122 0.86 -12.99 12.82
C GLU A 122 1.29 -12.70 14.27
N GLY A 123 1.67 -11.44 14.54
CA GLY A 123 2.13 -10.99 15.86
C GLY A 123 3.62 -11.23 16.16
N VAL A 124 4.38 -11.81 15.21
CA VAL A 124 5.83 -11.98 15.31
C VAL A 124 6.56 -10.80 14.67
N GLU A 125 7.66 -10.35 15.28
CA GLU A 125 8.62 -9.42 14.69
C GLU A 125 9.95 -10.14 14.44
N ALA A 126 10.30 -10.33 13.17
CA ALA A 126 11.48 -11.06 12.74
C ALA A 126 12.42 -10.18 11.93
N ASN A 127 13.73 -10.29 12.18
CA ASN A 127 14.76 -9.77 11.30
C ASN A 127 15.27 -10.92 10.43
N ILE A 128 15.05 -10.86 9.12
CA ILE A 128 15.46 -11.88 8.17
C ILE A 128 16.68 -11.37 7.41
N ILE A 129 17.79 -12.08 7.52
CA ILE A 129 19.08 -11.72 6.93
C ILE A 129 19.35 -12.71 5.79
N PHE A 130 19.28 -12.24 4.55
CA PHE A 130 19.69 -13.01 3.39
C PHE A 130 21.19 -12.86 3.17
N GLU A 131 21.93 -13.97 3.24
CA GLU A 131 23.38 -14.01 3.03
C GLU A 131 23.72 -14.93 1.86
N GLY A 132 23.38 -14.48 0.64
CA GLY A 132 23.67 -15.24 -0.58
C GLY A 132 22.70 -16.40 -0.77
N ALA A 133 21.45 -16.23 -0.38
CA ALA A 133 20.42 -17.24 -0.57
C ALA A 133 19.91 -17.23 -2.02
N THR A 134 19.77 -18.40 -2.61
CA THR A 134 19.15 -18.59 -3.92
C THR A 134 17.99 -19.56 -3.78
N ILE A 135 16.77 -19.07 -4.00
CA ILE A 135 15.55 -19.85 -3.86
C ILE A 135 14.83 -19.84 -5.20
N GLU A 136 14.62 -21.01 -5.77
CA GLU A 136 13.83 -21.18 -6.98
C GLU A 136 12.72 -22.20 -6.73
N ASN A 137 11.48 -21.72 -6.67
CA ASN A 137 10.29 -22.57 -6.61
C ASN A 137 9.75 -22.71 -8.05
N ASP A 138 10.09 -23.80 -8.73
CA ASP A 138 9.77 -24.03 -10.15
C ASP A 138 8.58 -24.95 -10.38
N ASP A 139 8.19 -25.71 -9.36
CA ASP A 139 7.09 -26.66 -9.43
C ASP A 139 5.73 -25.94 -9.54
N ARG A 140 4.84 -26.57 -10.32
CA ARG A 140 3.45 -26.13 -10.48
C ARG A 140 2.51 -27.28 -10.21
N TYR A 141 1.45 -26.99 -9.48
CA TYR A 141 0.53 -27.96 -8.94
C TYR A 141 -0.83 -27.74 -9.55
N GLY A 142 -1.38 -28.81 -10.15
CA GLY A 142 -2.69 -28.81 -10.79
C GLY A 142 -3.80 -28.67 -9.77
N ASP A 143 -4.12 -27.43 -9.41
CA ASP A 143 -5.06 -27.11 -8.36
C ASP A 143 -6.45 -26.72 -8.88
N ASP A 144 -6.60 -26.61 -10.20
CA ASP A 144 -7.88 -26.30 -10.84
C ASP A 144 -8.11 -27.02 -12.15
N VAL A 145 -9.37 -27.00 -12.60
CA VAL A 145 -9.74 -27.26 -14.00
C VAL A 145 -10.66 -26.15 -14.47
N GLY A 146 -10.15 -25.30 -15.37
CA GLY A 146 -10.95 -24.26 -16.00
C GLY A 146 -12.12 -24.82 -16.80
N GLY A 147 -13.13 -23.99 -17.09
CA GLY A 147 -14.42 -24.40 -17.66
C GLY A 147 -14.41 -25.15 -19.00
N CYS A 148 -13.26 -25.24 -19.68
CA CYS A 148 -13.04 -26.06 -20.89
C CYS A 148 -12.36 -27.41 -20.63
N GLY A 149 -12.12 -27.80 -19.37
CA GLY A 149 -11.43 -29.04 -19.01
C GLY A 149 -9.89 -28.93 -18.94
N SER A 150 -9.33 -27.72 -19.01
CA SER A 150 -7.89 -27.46 -18.89
C SER A 150 -7.48 -27.35 -17.43
N VAL A 151 -6.50 -28.15 -16.99
CA VAL A 151 -5.94 -28.05 -15.63
C VAL A 151 -5.18 -26.73 -15.50
N SER A 152 -5.56 -25.88 -14.54
CA SER A 152 -4.76 -24.73 -14.14
C SER A 152 -3.71 -25.18 -13.15
N TYR A 153 -2.53 -24.58 -13.23
CA TYR A 153 -1.41 -24.92 -12.37
C TYR A 153 -0.98 -23.68 -11.59
N SER A 154 -0.84 -23.84 -10.28
CA SER A 154 -0.43 -22.80 -9.35
C SER A 154 0.75 -23.29 -8.52
N GLN A 155 1.54 -22.38 -7.94
CA GLN A 155 2.49 -22.76 -6.89
C GLN A 155 1.75 -23.24 -5.63
N LEU A 156 2.44 -23.95 -4.74
CA LEU A 156 1.89 -24.33 -3.44
C LEU A 156 1.74 -23.15 -2.48
N PHE A 157 2.72 -22.25 -2.51
CA PHE A 157 2.86 -21.13 -1.58
C PHE A 157 3.84 -20.09 -2.17
N PRO A 158 3.76 -18.82 -1.73
CA PRO A 158 4.84 -17.86 -1.97
C PRO A 158 6.13 -18.33 -1.32
N ILE A 159 7.28 -17.83 -1.76
CA ILE A 159 8.56 -18.12 -1.10
C ILE A 159 8.59 -17.51 0.30
N LEU A 160 8.08 -16.28 0.45
CA LEU A 160 8.03 -15.56 1.71
C LEU A 160 6.60 -15.09 2.01
N ASP A 161 6.00 -15.59 3.08
CA ASP A 161 4.66 -15.21 3.55
C ASP A 161 4.77 -14.44 4.88
N ILE A 162 4.43 -13.16 4.87
CA ILE A 162 4.60 -12.23 5.99
C ILE A 162 3.23 -11.83 6.52
N GLU A 163 2.76 -12.53 7.56
CA GLU A 163 1.57 -12.15 8.34
C GLU A 163 1.92 -11.28 9.57
N GLY A 164 3.14 -11.42 10.08
CA GLY A 164 3.72 -10.59 11.14
C GLY A 164 4.46 -9.36 10.60
N LYS A 165 5.57 -9.01 11.25
CA LYS A 165 6.47 -7.94 10.85
C LYS A 165 7.84 -8.51 10.50
N ALA A 166 8.31 -8.28 9.27
CA ALA A 166 9.60 -8.74 8.79
C ALA A 166 10.49 -7.55 8.39
N ASN A 167 11.65 -7.40 9.06
CA ASN A 167 12.71 -6.51 8.62
C ASN A 167 13.72 -7.34 7.81
N LEU A 168 13.83 -7.07 6.51
CA LEU A 168 14.73 -7.78 5.60
C LEU A 168 16.07 -7.05 5.51
N TYR A 169 17.16 -7.79 5.65
CA TYR A 169 18.52 -7.34 5.46
C TYR A 169 19.19 -8.22 4.39
N VAL A 170 19.96 -7.62 3.49
CA VAL A 170 20.66 -8.35 2.43
C VAL A 170 22.16 -8.14 2.60
N GLU A 171 22.86 -9.14 3.11
CA GLU A 171 24.31 -9.08 3.35
C GLU A 171 25.07 -9.40 2.06
N LYS A 172 24.59 -10.35 1.27
CA LYS A 172 25.11 -10.71 -0.05
C LYS A 172 23.95 -10.89 -1.02
N ASP A 173 24.19 -10.61 -2.29
CA ASP A 173 23.20 -10.74 -3.37
C ASP A 173 22.44 -12.06 -3.24
N SER A 174 21.13 -11.95 -3.14
CA SER A 174 20.22 -13.08 -2.91
C SER A 174 19.05 -12.99 -3.87
N SER A 175 18.59 -14.14 -4.37
CA SER A 175 17.56 -14.22 -5.41
C SER A 175 16.43 -15.15 -5.00
N LEU A 176 15.20 -14.66 -5.17
CA LEU A 176 13.97 -15.41 -4.95
C LEU A 176 13.19 -15.44 -6.28
N THR A 177 13.07 -16.63 -6.86
CA THR A 177 12.40 -16.83 -8.16
C THR A 177 11.27 -17.81 -7.98
N SER A 178 10.10 -17.46 -8.49
CA SER A 178 8.92 -18.31 -8.41
C SER A 178 8.41 -18.63 -9.82
N ALA A 179 7.78 -19.80 -10.01
CA ALA A 179 7.22 -20.21 -11.28
C ALA A 179 6.21 -19.19 -11.83
N ALA A 180 6.19 -18.98 -13.16
CA ALA A 180 5.23 -18.12 -13.85
C ALA A 180 3.77 -18.57 -13.64
N VAL A 181 3.09 -17.96 -12.65
CA VAL A 181 1.67 -18.16 -12.31
C VAL A 181 1.03 -16.85 -11.84
N ASN A 182 -0.25 -16.64 -12.15
CA ASN A 182 -0.95 -15.38 -11.89
C ASN A 182 -1.32 -15.15 -10.41
N GLU A 183 -1.23 -16.16 -9.56
CA GLU A 183 -1.96 -16.20 -8.27
C GLU A 183 -1.09 -16.42 -7.05
N ASN A 184 0.22 -16.67 -7.23
CA ASN A 184 1.15 -16.86 -6.12
C ASN A 184 2.39 -15.99 -6.32
N PRO A 185 2.52 -14.90 -5.55
CA PRO A 185 3.67 -14.03 -5.67
C PRO A 185 4.92 -14.65 -5.08
N VAL A 186 6.09 -14.08 -5.39
CA VAL A 186 7.35 -14.42 -4.70
C VAL A 186 7.22 -14.11 -3.21
N ILE A 187 6.65 -12.95 -2.88
CA ILE A 187 6.43 -12.49 -1.52
C ILE A 187 4.95 -12.14 -1.32
N CYS A 188 4.32 -12.71 -0.30
CA CYS A 188 3.00 -12.28 0.17
C CYS A 188 3.16 -11.48 1.48
N VAL A 189 2.53 -10.31 1.56
CA VAL A 189 2.63 -9.41 2.72
C VAL A 189 1.23 -9.06 3.20
N THR A 190 0.75 -9.69 4.27
CA THR A 190 -0.50 -9.29 4.93
C THR A 190 -0.28 -8.57 6.26
N GLY A 191 0.97 -8.56 6.76
CA GLY A 191 1.45 -7.77 7.88
C GLY A 191 2.34 -6.60 7.42
N GLU A 192 3.58 -6.55 7.87
CA GLU A 192 4.54 -5.47 7.56
C GLU A 192 5.86 -6.02 7.03
N MET A 193 6.27 -5.59 5.84
CA MET A 193 7.59 -5.83 5.28
C MET A 193 8.40 -4.53 5.25
N THR A 194 9.62 -4.56 5.77
CA THR A 194 10.58 -3.45 5.63
C THR A 194 11.89 -3.94 5.07
N LEU A 195 12.31 -3.45 3.89
CA LEU A 195 13.67 -3.63 3.39
C LEU A 195 14.58 -2.57 4.04
N GLN A 196 15.58 -3.06 4.76
CA GLN A 196 16.55 -2.25 5.47
C GLN A 196 17.83 -2.06 4.64
N GLU A 197 18.70 -1.18 5.10
CA GLU A 197 20.02 -1.01 4.49
C GLU A 197 20.82 -2.32 4.51
N GLY A 198 21.46 -2.63 3.39
CA GLY A 198 22.21 -3.86 3.18
C GLY A 198 23.24 -3.69 2.07
N THR A 199 24.25 -4.57 2.08
CA THR A 199 25.35 -4.53 1.11
C THR A 199 25.05 -5.26 -0.19
N GLY A 200 24.14 -6.24 -0.17
CA GLY A 200 23.71 -6.99 -1.34
C GLY A 200 22.38 -6.51 -1.93
N SER A 201 22.06 -7.03 -3.12
CA SER A 201 20.76 -6.88 -3.78
C SER A 201 19.81 -8.04 -3.47
N LEU A 202 18.56 -7.73 -3.12
CA LEU A 202 17.48 -8.70 -3.15
C LEU A 202 16.84 -8.69 -4.54
N LYS A 203 16.95 -9.81 -5.24
CA LYS A 203 16.40 -9.98 -6.59
C LYS A 203 15.14 -10.83 -6.54
N LEU A 204 14.06 -10.35 -7.15
CA LEU A 204 12.79 -11.04 -7.18
C LEU A 204 12.30 -11.22 -8.63
N ALA A 205 11.90 -12.44 -8.99
CA ALA A 205 11.41 -12.73 -10.34
C ALA A 205 10.28 -13.76 -10.34
N VAL A 206 9.40 -13.64 -11.33
CA VAL A 206 8.41 -14.66 -11.67
C VAL A 206 8.71 -15.20 -13.07
N GLY A 207 8.70 -16.51 -13.27
CA GLY A 207 9.01 -17.16 -14.56
C GLY A 207 10.49 -17.56 -14.74
N SER A 208 10.87 -17.93 -15.97
CA SER A 208 12.16 -18.58 -16.29
C SER A 208 13.39 -17.65 -16.23
N GLY A 209 13.59 -16.95 -15.12
CA GLY A 209 14.81 -16.25 -14.75
C GLY A 209 14.76 -14.72 -14.79
N GLU A 210 15.81 -14.12 -14.23
CA GLU A 210 16.04 -12.67 -14.17
C GLU A 210 16.02 -12.03 -15.58
N GLY A 211 15.22 -10.97 -15.76
CA GLY A 211 15.20 -10.16 -16.98
C GLY A 211 14.07 -10.46 -17.98
N VAL A 212 13.22 -11.46 -17.71
CA VAL A 212 12.04 -11.79 -18.53
C VAL A 212 10.83 -11.01 -18.03
N CYS A 213 10.50 -9.97 -18.79
CA CYS A 213 9.15 -9.47 -19.06
C CYS A 213 7.99 -10.33 -18.49
N SER A 214 7.28 -9.87 -17.42
CA SER A 214 6.09 -10.54 -16.85
C SER A 214 4.99 -9.57 -16.35
N GLN A 215 3.72 -9.98 -16.47
CA GLN A 215 2.54 -9.33 -15.85
C GLN A 215 2.29 -9.80 -14.40
N GLU A 216 3.18 -10.63 -13.88
CA GLU A 216 2.96 -11.44 -12.69
C GLU A 216 3.28 -10.65 -11.41
N GLN A 217 2.62 -11.01 -10.32
CA GLN A 217 2.75 -10.33 -9.03
C GLN A 217 4.03 -10.83 -8.35
N VAL A 218 5.02 -9.96 -8.17
CA VAL A 218 6.24 -10.31 -7.43
C VAL A 218 5.99 -10.17 -5.93
N ILE A 219 5.32 -9.09 -5.54
CA ILE A 219 4.90 -8.85 -4.17
C ILE A 219 3.39 -8.61 -4.20
N CYS A 220 2.62 -9.38 -3.42
CA CYS A 220 1.19 -9.16 -3.25
C CYS A 220 0.86 -8.85 -1.79
N GLY A 221 0.11 -7.78 -1.57
CA GLY A 221 -0.25 -7.28 -0.24
C GLY A 221 -1.60 -7.73 0.24
N TYR A 222 -2.36 -8.43 -0.61
CA TYR A 222 -3.74 -8.78 -0.34
C TYR A 222 -3.94 -10.29 -0.35
N LYS A 223 -4.19 -10.81 0.85
CA LYS A 223 -4.59 -12.21 1.06
C LYS A 223 -5.54 -12.24 2.25
N ASN A 224 -6.56 -13.09 2.17
CA ASN A 224 -7.51 -13.28 3.26
C ASN A 224 -8.24 -11.99 3.74
N GLY A 225 -8.44 -11.00 2.84
CA GLY A 225 -9.13 -9.74 3.16
C GLY A 225 -8.29 -8.76 3.98
N LYS A 226 -7.02 -9.09 4.23
CA LYS A 226 -6.04 -8.25 4.89
C LYS A 226 -5.14 -7.61 3.84
N TRP A 227 -4.86 -6.33 4.03
CA TRP A 227 -3.90 -5.59 3.24
C TRP A 227 -2.65 -5.37 4.09
N GLY A 228 -1.47 -5.72 3.57
CA GLY A 228 -0.19 -5.49 4.25
C GLY A 228 0.52 -4.22 3.80
N ASN A 229 1.63 -3.91 4.47
CA ASN A 229 2.44 -2.72 4.23
C ASN A 229 3.83 -3.08 3.74
N VAL A 230 4.34 -2.35 2.74
CA VAL A 230 5.69 -2.52 2.20
C VAL A 230 6.47 -1.22 2.35
N THR A 231 7.60 -1.28 3.03
CA THR A 231 8.49 -0.13 3.23
C THR A 231 9.89 -0.41 2.72
N ILE A 232 10.45 0.49 1.92
CA ILE A 232 11.84 0.49 1.49
C ILE A 232 12.57 1.64 2.19
N LYS A 233 13.37 1.30 3.20
CA LYS A 233 14.19 2.28 3.93
C LYS A 233 15.59 2.43 3.36
N GLY A 234 16.11 1.36 2.76
CA GLY A 234 17.48 1.25 2.30
C GLY A 234 17.68 0.00 1.44
N GLY A 235 18.94 -0.30 1.14
CA GLY A 235 19.33 -1.49 0.39
C GLY A 235 18.94 -1.44 -1.08
N LYS A 236 19.06 -2.58 -1.77
CA LYS A 236 18.79 -2.70 -3.21
C LYS A 236 17.73 -3.77 -3.46
N LEU A 237 16.66 -3.39 -4.14
CA LEU A 237 15.58 -4.25 -4.55
C LEU A 237 15.49 -4.27 -6.09
N ASP A 238 15.75 -5.41 -6.69
CA ASP A 238 15.66 -5.60 -8.14
C ASP A 238 14.50 -6.55 -8.43
N PHE A 239 13.52 -6.16 -9.24
CA PHE A 239 12.41 -7.06 -9.57
C PHE A 239 11.89 -6.98 -11.01
N THR A 240 11.38 -8.11 -11.50
CA THR A 240 10.63 -8.18 -12.77
C THR A 240 9.22 -8.69 -12.51
N GLY A 241 8.23 -7.87 -12.84
CA GLY A 241 6.82 -8.04 -12.47
C GLY A 241 6.33 -6.91 -11.57
N ARG A 242 5.22 -7.10 -10.85
CA ARG A 242 4.46 -6.01 -10.21
C ARG A 242 4.37 -6.13 -8.69
N ILE A 243 4.30 -5.00 -8.00
CA ILE A 243 3.89 -4.91 -6.59
C ILE A 243 2.39 -4.60 -6.57
N TYR A 244 1.56 -5.49 -6.03
CA TYR A 244 0.11 -5.41 -6.24
C TYR A 244 -0.69 -5.52 -4.94
N ASN A 245 -1.76 -4.72 -4.84
CA ASN A 245 -2.70 -4.67 -3.72
C ASN A 245 -2.05 -4.55 -2.33
N ILE A 246 -1.15 -3.58 -2.17
CA ILE A 246 -0.59 -3.21 -0.85
C ILE A 246 -1.46 -2.14 -0.20
N ASP A 247 -1.60 -2.13 1.14
CA ASP A 247 -2.25 -1.01 1.85
C ASP A 247 -1.38 0.25 1.68
N GLN A 248 -0.21 0.26 2.30
CA GLN A 248 0.75 1.35 2.18
C GLN A 248 2.05 0.89 1.54
N PHE A 249 2.46 1.60 0.49
CA PHE A 249 3.83 1.55 0.00
C PHE A 249 4.59 2.80 0.43
N THR A 250 5.73 2.62 1.09
CA THR A 250 6.59 3.73 1.55
C THR A 250 8.01 3.54 1.07
N MET A 251 8.60 4.57 0.46
CA MET A 251 10.00 4.59 0.06
C MET A 251 10.67 5.83 0.65
N THR A 252 11.58 5.62 1.61
CA THR A 252 12.33 6.71 2.25
C THR A 252 13.82 6.73 1.87
N GLY A 253 14.27 5.70 1.16
CA GLY A 253 15.68 5.49 0.80
C GLY A 253 15.85 4.24 -0.06
N GLY A 254 17.09 3.80 -0.23
CA GLY A 254 17.43 2.60 -1.01
C GLY A 254 17.36 2.81 -2.53
N THR A 255 17.58 1.72 -3.26
CA THR A 255 17.51 1.67 -4.72
C THR A 255 16.53 0.59 -5.16
N ILE A 256 15.62 0.95 -6.05
CA ILE A 256 14.70 0.02 -6.70
C ILE A 256 15.03 -0.02 -8.19
N THR A 257 15.29 -1.20 -8.73
CA THR A 257 15.31 -1.44 -10.17
C THR A 257 14.12 -2.33 -10.51
N SER A 258 13.30 -1.91 -11.47
CA SER A 258 12.06 -2.64 -11.78
C SER A 258 11.79 -2.69 -13.28
N LYS A 259 11.15 -3.78 -13.72
CA LYS A 259 10.70 -3.95 -15.10
C LYS A 259 9.34 -4.62 -15.15
N VAL A 260 8.44 -4.08 -15.98
CA VAL A 260 7.09 -4.62 -16.21
C VAL A 260 6.77 -4.59 -17.69
N ASP A 261 6.03 -5.59 -18.15
CA ASP A 261 5.52 -5.62 -19.52
C ASP A 261 4.33 -4.74 -19.69
N GLU A 262 3.22 -5.07 -19.07
CA GLU A 262 1.97 -4.35 -19.22
C GLU A 262 1.45 -3.97 -17.84
N ASP A 263 0.63 -2.91 -17.82
CA ASP A 263 0.05 -2.31 -16.61
C ASP A 263 1.05 -1.59 -15.68
N GLN A 264 0.55 -1.24 -14.48
CA GLN A 264 1.23 -0.51 -13.42
C GLN A 264 2.34 -1.36 -12.76
N VAL A 265 3.50 -0.78 -12.50
CA VAL A 265 4.55 -1.43 -11.69
C VAL A 265 4.13 -1.59 -10.24
N ILE A 266 3.32 -0.67 -9.73
CA ILE A 266 2.78 -0.72 -8.39
C ILE A 266 1.31 -0.33 -8.35
N LEU A 267 0.53 -1.06 -7.56
CA LEU A 267 -0.81 -0.67 -7.14
C LEU A 267 -0.96 -0.83 -5.63
N ALA A 268 -1.11 0.28 -4.92
CA ALA A 268 -1.33 0.32 -3.47
C ALA A 268 -2.49 1.24 -3.11
N LYS A 269 -2.98 1.22 -1.87
CA LYS A 269 -3.98 2.19 -1.42
C LYS A 269 -3.34 3.58 -1.28
N ASP A 270 -2.26 3.67 -0.52
CA ASP A 270 -1.46 4.88 -0.36
C ASP A 270 0.00 4.65 -0.76
N ILE A 271 0.56 5.57 -1.54
CA ILE A 271 1.97 5.57 -1.93
C ILE A 271 2.65 6.83 -1.38
N ASN A 272 3.75 6.65 -0.66
CA ASN A 272 4.58 7.75 -0.17
C ASN A 272 6.06 7.54 -0.57
N ILE A 273 6.60 8.46 -1.34
CA ILE A 273 8.00 8.46 -1.78
C ILE A 273 8.65 9.74 -1.26
N SER A 274 9.58 9.59 -0.32
CA SER A 274 10.28 10.70 0.31
C SER A 274 11.80 10.64 0.15
N GLY A 275 12.33 9.62 -0.52
CA GLY A 275 13.77 9.45 -0.74
C GLY A 275 14.12 8.21 -1.56
N GLY A 276 15.41 8.03 -1.83
CA GLY A 276 15.94 6.91 -2.60
C GLY A 276 15.87 7.10 -4.12
N VAL A 277 16.28 6.07 -4.86
CA VAL A 277 16.34 6.07 -6.32
C VAL A 277 15.51 4.91 -6.87
N TRP A 278 14.57 5.19 -7.75
CA TRP A 278 13.78 4.17 -8.43
C TRP A 278 13.97 4.28 -9.94
N GLU A 279 14.60 3.26 -10.52
CA GLU A 279 14.71 3.07 -11.95
C GLU A 279 13.67 2.05 -12.42
N HIS A 280 12.80 2.46 -13.32
CA HIS A 280 11.73 1.62 -13.85
C HIS A 280 11.78 1.58 -15.38
N THR A 281 11.66 0.38 -15.95
CA THR A 281 11.47 0.18 -17.39
C THR A 281 10.09 -0.39 -17.67
N GLN A 282 9.27 0.37 -18.39
CA GLN A 282 7.92 0.00 -18.82
C GLN A 282 7.93 -0.53 -20.25
N GLY A 283 7.51 -1.78 -20.47
CA GLY A 283 7.44 -2.40 -21.79
C GLY A 283 6.34 -1.82 -22.68
N ALA A 284 5.10 -2.22 -22.44
CA ALA A 284 3.87 -1.81 -23.11
C ALA A 284 3.27 -0.53 -22.51
N SER A 285 2.44 0.17 -23.28
CA SER A 285 1.72 1.35 -22.79
C SER A 285 0.59 1.00 -21.84
N THR A 286 0.38 1.81 -20.79
CA THR A 286 -0.78 1.69 -19.91
C THR A 286 -1.50 3.02 -19.76
N SER A 287 -2.84 2.98 -19.70
CA SER A 287 -3.67 4.16 -19.41
C SER A 287 -3.90 4.38 -17.90
N LEU A 288 -3.48 3.42 -17.06
CA LEU A 288 -3.75 3.40 -15.63
C LEU A 288 -2.68 4.12 -14.78
N GLY A 289 -1.63 4.63 -15.43
CA GLY A 289 -0.42 5.13 -14.77
C GLY A 289 0.62 4.04 -14.61
N ILE A 290 1.92 4.39 -14.59
CA ILE A 290 2.97 3.44 -14.22
C ILE A 290 2.91 3.14 -12.72
N ILE A 291 2.81 4.20 -11.91
CA ILE A 291 2.64 4.13 -10.45
C ILE A 291 1.16 4.40 -10.13
N GLY A 292 0.41 3.36 -9.75
CA GLY A 292 -1.01 3.45 -9.46
C GLY A 292 -1.32 3.43 -7.96
N ALA A 293 -2.34 4.19 -7.55
CA ALA A 293 -2.88 4.08 -6.21
C ALA A 293 -4.42 4.10 -6.22
N TYR A 294 -5.04 3.50 -5.21
CA TYR A 294 -6.48 3.58 -5.01
C TYR A 294 -6.91 4.90 -4.35
N ASP A 295 -6.11 5.41 -3.39
CA ASP A 295 -6.46 6.62 -2.63
C ASP A 295 -5.52 7.78 -2.92
N SER A 296 -4.21 7.60 -2.75
CA SER A 296 -3.27 8.73 -2.85
C SER A 296 -1.84 8.37 -3.25
N ILE A 297 -1.18 9.29 -3.95
CA ILE A 297 0.25 9.23 -4.27
C ILE A 297 0.89 10.54 -3.80
N THR A 298 1.89 10.43 -2.92
CA THR A 298 2.69 11.56 -2.44
C THR A 298 4.16 11.37 -2.79
N VAL A 299 4.76 12.38 -3.39
CA VAL A 299 6.20 12.46 -3.65
C VAL A 299 6.76 13.72 -3.01
N SER A 300 7.60 13.56 -1.99
CA SER A 300 8.25 14.67 -1.29
C SER A 300 9.77 14.70 -1.48
N GLY A 301 10.33 13.65 -2.08
CA GLY A 301 11.76 13.46 -2.25
C GLY A 301 12.12 12.27 -3.13
N GLY A 302 13.41 12.00 -3.27
CA GLY A 302 13.93 10.89 -4.08
C GLY A 302 13.99 11.19 -5.58
N SER A 303 14.50 10.21 -6.34
CA SER A 303 14.65 10.28 -7.79
C SER A 303 13.92 9.14 -8.47
N LEU A 304 12.94 9.48 -9.30
CA LEU A 304 12.23 8.54 -10.16
C LEU A 304 12.77 8.66 -11.59
N ASN A 305 13.27 7.55 -12.13
CA ASN A 305 13.74 7.42 -13.50
C ASN A 305 12.82 6.45 -14.23
N LEU A 306 11.86 6.98 -14.99
CA LEU A 306 10.85 6.21 -15.70
C LEU A 306 11.21 6.09 -17.18
N LEU A 307 11.58 4.89 -17.60
CA LEU A 307 12.07 4.58 -18.94
C LEU A 307 11.08 3.68 -19.68
N ARG A 308 11.13 3.73 -21.00
CA ARG A 308 10.38 2.86 -21.91
C ARG A 308 11.26 1.71 -22.39
N GLY A 309 10.65 0.54 -22.57
CA GLY A 309 11.26 -0.60 -23.25
C GLY A 309 11.36 -0.38 -24.76
N GLU A 310 11.97 -1.35 -25.46
CA GLU A 310 12.25 -1.27 -26.90
C GLU A 310 11.00 -1.36 -27.80
N GLU A 311 9.84 -1.76 -27.26
CA GLU A 311 8.61 -1.88 -28.04
C GLU A 311 7.84 -0.54 -28.11
N GLU A 312 7.66 -0.03 -29.34
CA GLU A 312 6.83 1.14 -29.62
C GLU A 312 5.42 0.92 -29.10
N SER A 313 5.09 1.56 -27.98
CA SER A 313 3.72 1.66 -27.50
C SER A 313 3.51 3.03 -26.85
N GLY A 314 2.27 3.51 -27.00
CA GLY A 314 1.90 4.92 -26.88
C GLY A 314 2.09 5.57 -25.51
N ASP A 315 1.50 6.75 -25.36
CA ASP A 315 1.77 7.60 -24.20
C ASP A 315 1.27 6.96 -22.89
N CYS A 316 2.07 7.10 -21.83
CA CYS A 316 1.77 6.59 -20.49
C CYS A 316 1.74 7.73 -19.49
N PRO A 317 0.71 7.83 -18.63
CA PRO A 317 0.83 8.66 -17.46
C PRO A 317 1.85 8.03 -16.48
N ALA A 318 2.70 8.84 -15.86
CA ALA A 318 3.63 8.38 -14.84
C ALA A 318 2.90 7.88 -13.58
N PHE A 319 1.79 8.53 -13.25
CA PHE A 319 0.98 8.26 -12.07
C PHE A 319 -0.47 7.99 -12.45
N GLY A 320 -1.17 7.17 -11.68
CA GLY A 320 -2.62 7.02 -11.78
C GLY A 320 -3.34 8.36 -11.57
N PRO A 321 -4.54 8.56 -12.16
CA PRO A 321 -5.21 9.86 -12.20
C PRO A 321 -5.75 10.36 -10.84
N ASP A 322 -5.56 9.61 -9.76
CA ASP A 322 -6.16 9.90 -8.45
C ASP A 322 -5.15 10.55 -7.48
N LYS A 323 -5.50 11.77 -7.02
CA LYS A 323 -4.91 12.50 -5.88
C LYS A 323 -3.39 12.44 -5.76
N VAL A 324 -2.71 12.78 -6.86
CA VAL A 324 -1.24 12.89 -6.88
C VAL A 324 -0.80 14.24 -6.30
N ARG A 325 0.09 14.20 -5.30
CA ARG A 325 0.76 15.37 -4.71
C ARG A 325 2.26 15.23 -4.83
N ILE A 326 2.89 16.18 -5.51
CA ILE A 326 4.35 16.23 -5.64
C ILE A 326 4.83 17.56 -5.06
N ILE A 327 5.55 17.46 -3.95
CA ILE A 327 6.08 18.61 -3.21
C ILE A 327 7.62 18.68 -3.27
N GLY A 328 8.26 17.61 -3.76
CA GLY A 328 9.71 17.52 -3.96
C GLY A 328 10.09 16.32 -4.84
N GLY A 329 11.39 16.00 -4.88
CA GLY A 329 11.96 14.93 -5.70
C GLY A 329 12.20 15.30 -7.17
N THR A 330 12.83 14.38 -7.90
CA THR A 330 13.11 14.50 -9.34
C THR A 330 12.40 13.39 -10.11
N ILE A 331 11.86 13.71 -11.29
CA ILE A 331 11.15 12.74 -12.13
C ILE A 331 11.69 12.81 -13.55
N GLN A 332 12.78 12.08 -13.79
CA GLN A 332 13.28 11.83 -15.13
C GLN A 332 12.34 10.84 -15.82
N ARG A 333 11.99 11.15 -17.07
CA ARG A 333 11.06 10.34 -17.85
C ARG A 333 11.40 10.37 -19.33
N ASP A 334 11.12 9.29 -20.03
CA ASP A 334 11.11 9.28 -21.49
C ASP A 334 9.95 10.12 -22.04
N GLU A 335 10.05 10.54 -23.31
CA GLU A 335 9.15 11.52 -23.92
C GLU A 335 7.67 11.10 -23.90
N SER A 336 7.38 9.81 -24.10
CA SER A 336 6.01 9.26 -24.11
C SER A 336 5.42 9.06 -22.71
N ILE A 337 6.22 9.21 -21.65
CA ILE A 337 5.73 9.15 -20.28
C ILE A 337 5.44 10.58 -19.83
N TYR A 338 4.25 10.90 -19.36
CA TYR A 338 3.87 12.28 -18.96
C TYR A 338 3.31 12.34 -17.54
N ILE A 339 3.43 13.51 -16.92
CA ILE A 339 2.81 13.78 -15.61
C ILE A 339 1.43 14.38 -15.89
N PHE A 340 0.39 13.68 -15.45
CA PHE A 340 -1.01 14.09 -15.64
C PHE A 340 -1.63 14.49 -14.30
N ASP A 341 -2.25 15.67 -14.26
CA ASP A 341 -3.04 16.19 -13.12
C ASP A 341 -2.38 16.10 -11.72
N ALA A 342 -1.04 16.01 -11.67
CA ALA A 342 -0.31 16.13 -10.42
C ALA A 342 -0.30 17.57 -9.92
N LEU A 343 -0.52 17.74 -8.62
CA LEU A 343 -0.60 19.04 -7.97
C LEU A 343 0.51 19.24 -6.94
N ASP A 344 0.93 20.49 -6.75
CA ASP A 344 1.79 20.87 -5.63
C ASP A 344 1.02 20.89 -4.29
N ALA A 345 1.71 21.28 -3.22
CA ALA A 345 1.13 21.45 -1.90
C ALA A 345 -0.02 22.46 -1.84
N TYR A 346 -0.12 23.38 -2.79
CA TYR A 346 -1.14 24.44 -2.85
C TYR A 346 -2.17 24.21 -3.96
N ALA A 347 -2.26 22.95 -4.42
CA ALA A 347 -3.14 22.48 -5.48
C ALA A 347 -2.91 23.13 -6.88
N ASN A 348 -1.71 23.64 -7.16
CA ASN A 348 -1.33 24.09 -8.49
C ASN A 348 -0.84 22.93 -9.37
N LYS A 349 -1.25 22.93 -10.65
CA LYS A 349 -0.76 21.96 -11.65
C LYS A 349 0.75 22.08 -11.87
N LEU A 350 1.40 20.93 -12.02
CA LEU A 350 2.84 20.80 -12.13
C LEU A 350 3.32 20.54 -13.56
N HIS A 351 4.51 21.05 -13.87
CA HIS A 351 5.25 20.75 -15.09
C HIS A 351 6.69 20.40 -14.73
N SER A 352 7.31 19.48 -15.48
CA SER A 352 8.72 19.15 -15.30
C SER A 352 9.60 20.28 -15.85
N THR A 353 10.59 20.72 -15.10
CA THR A 353 11.50 21.79 -15.50
C THR A 353 12.92 21.56 -14.98
N THR A 354 13.86 22.34 -15.49
CA THR A 354 15.24 22.35 -15.00
C THR A 354 15.57 23.72 -14.43
N LEU A 355 16.08 23.75 -13.20
CA LEU A 355 16.58 24.94 -12.56
C LEU A 355 18.10 24.99 -12.67
N GLU A 356 18.63 26.10 -13.14
CA GLU A 356 20.07 26.34 -13.24
C GLU A 356 20.54 27.44 -12.28
N ASN A 357 21.86 27.60 -12.16
CA ASN A 357 22.52 28.63 -11.34
C ASN A 357 22.29 28.46 -9.83
N LEU A 358 22.16 27.21 -9.37
CA LEU A 358 22.22 26.87 -7.94
C LEU A 358 23.67 26.51 -7.57
N PRO A 359 24.04 26.55 -6.29
CA PRO A 359 25.30 25.98 -5.82
C PRO A 359 25.36 24.48 -6.12
N GLU A 360 26.55 23.98 -6.41
CA GLU A 360 26.80 22.56 -6.69
C GLU A 360 26.64 21.71 -5.44
N ASN A 361 26.07 20.50 -5.56
CA ASN A 361 25.93 19.52 -4.48
C ASN A 361 25.29 20.08 -3.19
N ALA A 362 24.38 21.03 -3.34
CA ALA A 362 23.70 21.70 -2.25
C ALA A 362 22.36 21.03 -1.94
N LYS A 363 22.11 20.78 -0.66
CA LYS A 363 20.85 20.23 -0.19
C LYS A 363 19.75 21.27 -0.25
N VAL A 364 18.60 20.86 -0.77
CA VAL A 364 17.39 21.67 -0.82
C VAL A 364 16.61 21.48 0.47
N GLU A 365 16.35 22.57 1.17
CA GLU A 365 15.59 22.60 2.41
C GLU A 365 14.08 22.64 2.14
N ALA A 366 13.67 23.52 1.23
CA ALA A 366 12.26 23.76 0.95
C ALA A 366 12.02 24.33 -0.45
N ILE A 367 10.87 24.01 -1.01
CA ILE A 367 10.34 24.56 -2.26
C ILE A 367 9.03 25.27 -1.94
N ASN A 368 8.92 26.55 -2.30
CA ASN A 368 7.72 27.36 -2.02
C ASN A 368 7.24 27.29 -0.55
N GLY A 369 8.19 27.27 0.39
CA GLY A 369 7.89 27.19 1.83
C GLY A 369 7.50 25.81 2.35
N VAL A 370 7.46 24.80 1.49
CA VAL A 370 7.19 23.40 1.84
C VAL A 370 8.51 22.66 1.98
N PRO A 371 8.78 22.00 3.13
CA PRO A 371 9.98 21.18 3.29
C PRO A 371 10.02 20.06 2.26
N VAL A 372 11.21 19.78 1.74
CA VAL A 372 11.45 18.65 0.83
C VAL A 372 12.42 17.66 1.46
N ALA A 373 12.36 16.42 1.03
CA ALA A 373 13.23 15.36 1.52
C ALA A 373 14.19 14.92 0.40
N ASP A 374 15.40 14.52 0.78
CA ASP A 374 16.38 13.83 -0.08
C ASP A 374 16.54 14.45 -1.49
N LEU A 375 16.74 15.76 -1.55
CA LEU A 375 16.92 16.51 -2.79
C LEU A 375 18.21 17.33 -2.75
N THR A 376 19.10 17.08 -3.71
CA THR A 376 20.41 17.73 -3.82
C THR A 376 20.63 18.22 -5.25
N THR A 377 21.24 19.39 -5.41
CA THR A 377 21.63 19.90 -6.73
C THR A 377 22.76 19.07 -7.33
N THR A 378 22.79 18.98 -8.65
CA THR A 378 23.86 18.26 -9.37
C THR A 378 25.22 18.94 -9.16
N SER A 379 26.29 18.25 -9.57
CA SER A 379 27.64 18.83 -9.60
C SER A 379 27.77 20.02 -10.56
N GLY A 380 26.79 20.26 -11.44
CA GLY A 380 26.70 21.45 -12.29
C GLY A 380 25.83 22.56 -11.72
N GLY A 381 25.36 22.44 -10.47
CA GLY A 381 24.52 23.44 -9.83
C GLY A 381 23.10 23.50 -10.42
N LYS A 382 22.53 22.34 -10.77
CA LYS A 382 21.19 22.23 -11.35
C LYS A 382 20.25 21.37 -10.51
N LEU A 383 18.95 21.60 -10.64
CA LEU A 383 17.90 20.63 -10.30
C LEU A 383 17.22 20.26 -11.60
N GLU A 384 17.39 19.02 -12.05
CA GLU A 384 16.90 18.54 -13.34
C GLU A 384 15.59 17.78 -13.15
N ASN A 385 14.66 17.98 -14.08
CA ASN A 385 13.36 17.31 -14.10
C ASN A 385 12.54 17.45 -12.81
N ILE A 386 12.58 18.64 -12.22
CA ILE A 386 11.84 18.95 -11.01
C ILE A 386 10.41 19.35 -11.37
N PRO A 387 9.37 18.72 -10.79
CA PRO A 387 7.99 19.13 -11.00
C PRO A 387 7.70 20.44 -10.25
N LEU A 388 7.40 21.52 -10.98
CA LEU A 388 7.05 22.82 -10.40
C LEU A 388 5.82 23.44 -11.09
N PRO A 389 5.04 24.26 -10.37
CA PRO A 389 3.94 24.98 -10.99
C PRO A 389 4.46 26.04 -11.96
N ALA A 390 3.70 26.31 -13.02
CA ALA A 390 3.92 27.37 -14.02
C ALA A 390 3.72 28.79 -13.44
N ARG A 391 4.47 29.11 -12.39
CA ARG A 391 4.41 30.32 -11.57
C ARG A 391 5.83 30.71 -11.16
N ASN A 392 5.97 31.84 -10.48
CA ASN A 392 7.25 32.17 -9.86
C ASN A 392 7.50 31.23 -8.68
N ASN A 393 8.70 30.66 -8.57
CA ASN A 393 9.03 29.68 -7.55
C ASN A 393 10.19 30.18 -6.68
N ILE A 394 10.26 29.70 -5.44
CA ILE A 394 11.41 29.90 -4.56
C ILE A 394 11.99 28.56 -4.09
N ILE A 395 13.31 28.50 -4.06
CA ILE A 395 14.08 27.35 -3.56
C ILE A 395 14.92 27.84 -2.38
N LYS A 396 14.79 27.17 -1.25
CA LYS A 396 15.62 27.40 -0.06
C LYS A 396 16.63 26.27 0.07
N LEU A 397 17.91 26.59 0.22
CA LEU A 397 18.97 25.60 0.43
C LEU A 397 19.39 25.55 1.91
N GLU A 398 19.76 24.38 2.40
CA GLU A 398 20.17 24.17 3.80
C GLU A 398 21.45 24.93 4.13
N ASN A 399 22.44 24.89 3.23
CA ASN A 399 23.82 25.27 3.51
C ASN A 399 24.02 26.79 3.69
N ASP A 400 23.19 27.63 3.08
CA ASP A 400 23.32 29.09 3.18
C ASP A 400 22.02 29.81 3.59
N GLY A 401 20.91 29.08 3.72
CA GLY A 401 19.59 29.61 4.08
C GLY A 401 19.07 30.65 3.09
N LYS A 402 19.70 30.83 1.92
CA LYS A 402 19.29 31.81 0.92
C LYS A 402 18.11 31.29 0.13
N LEU A 403 17.35 32.26 -0.38
CA LEU A 403 16.23 32.01 -1.26
C LEU A 403 16.64 32.32 -2.69
N TYR A 404 16.69 31.27 -3.50
CA TYR A 404 16.82 31.34 -4.93
C TYR A 404 15.44 31.52 -5.54
N ARG A 405 15.32 32.40 -6.52
CA ARG A 405 14.04 32.88 -7.05
C ARG A 405 14.01 32.63 -8.54
N TYR A 406 12.91 32.05 -9.00
CA TYR A 406 12.71 31.71 -10.41
C TYR A 406 11.41 32.33 -10.91
N LYS A 407 11.47 32.87 -12.12
CA LYS A 407 10.31 33.37 -12.85
C LYS A 407 9.92 32.35 -13.92
N TYR A 408 8.63 32.06 -14.02
CA TYR A 408 8.12 31.26 -15.13
C TYR A 408 7.99 32.12 -16.39
N VAL A 409 8.54 31.63 -17.49
CA VAL A 409 8.48 32.26 -18.81
C VAL A 409 7.57 31.45 -19.71
N ALA A 410 6.32 31.90 -19.86
CA ALA A 410 5.29 31.17 -20.60
C ALA A 410 5.61 30.93 -22.10
N VAL A 411 6.44 31.78 -22.72
CA VAL A 411 6.80 31.64 -24.14
C VAL A 411 7.71 30.44 -24.39
N THR A 412 8.59 30.13 -23.44
CA THR A 412 9.57 29.04 -23.51
C THR A 412 9.22 27.87 -22.60
N GLU A 413 8.12 28.00 -21.85
CA GLU A 413 7.66 27.05 -20.83
C GLU A 413 8.76 26.66 -19.83
N SER A 414 9.64 27.63 -19.49
CA SER A 414 10.85 27.40 -18.69
C SER A 414 10.91 28.27 -17.43
N MET A 415 11.82 27.93 -16.52
CA MET A 415 12.12 28.69 -15.31
C MET A 415 13.45 29.42 -15.45
N GLU A 416 13.44 30.75 -15.26
CA GLU A 416 14.64 31.58 -15.32
C GLU A 416 14.97 32.17 -13.94
N PRO A 417 16.25 32.19 -13.51
CA PRO A 417 16.66 32.87 -12.29
C PRO A 417 16.27 34.35 -12.34
N ASN A 418 15.58 34.84 -11.31
CA ASN A 418 15.15 36.23 -11.24
C ASN A 418 15.21 36.80 -9.82
N THR A 419 16.29 37.51 -9.52
CA THR A 419 16.53 38.15 -8.22
C THR A 419 15.60 39.33 -7.94
N GLU A 420 14.94 39.91 -8.95
CA GLU A 420 14.00 41.03 -8.78
C GLU A 420 12.63 40.58 -8.27
N THR A 421 12.31 39.29 -8.41
CA THR A 421 11.05 38.71 -7.90
C THR A 421 10.93 39.00 -6.40
N LYS A 422 9.86 39.67 -6.00
CA LYS A 422 9.59 39.93 -4.58
C LYS A 422 9.21 38.62 -3.88
N VAL A 423 9.50 38.56 -2.59
CA VAL A 423 9.14 37.43 -1.72
C VAL A 423 8.32 37.99 -0.58
N HIS A 424 7.18 37.36 -0.33
CA HIS A 424 6.22 37.78 0.68
C HIS A 424 6.13 36.76 1.81
N ASN A 425 5.98 37.24 3.04
CA ASN A 425 5.63 36.39 4.16
C ASN A 425 4.13 36.12 4.15
N VAL A 426 3.76 34.84 4.22
CA VAL A 426 2.38 34.35 4.25
C VAL A 426 2.19 33.53 5.52
N THR A 427 1.15 33.83 6.28
CA THR A 427 0.83 33.11 7.53
C THR A 427 -0.24 32.06 7.24
N LEU A 428 0.12 30.79 7.44
CA LEU A 428 -0.79 29.66 7.39
C LEU A 428 -1.31 29.38 8.81
N LYS A 429 -2.63 29.45 9.01
CA LYS A 429 -3.32 29.19 10.28
C LYS A 429 -3.98 27.81 10.24
N TYR A 430 -3.32 26.80 10.79
CA TYR A 430 -3.85 25.45 10.87
C TYR A 430 -4.89 25.37 11.97
N THR A 431 -6.12 25.03 11.61
CA THR A 431 -7.22 24.78 12.55
C THR A 431 -7.39 23.27 12.69
N ASP A 432 -7.13 22.75 13.88
CA ASP A 432 -7.36 21.34 14.19
C ASP A 432 -8.84 21.03 14.48
N GLU A 433 -9.15 19.75 14.70
CA GLU A 433 -10.51 19.28 14.97
C GLU A 433 -11.12 19.85 16.27
N ASN A 434 -10.27 20.31 17.20
CA ASN A 434 -10.68 20.92 18.47
C ASN A 434 -10.80 22.45 18.37
N ASN A 435 -10.67 23.03 17.16
CA ASN A 435 -10.55 24.47 16.90
C ASN A 435 -9.33 25.14 17.57
N SER A 436 -8.30 24.37 17.90
CA SER A 436 -7.01 24.93 18.26
C SER A 436 -6.31 25.41 16.99
N VAL A 437 -5.65 26.57 17.09
CA VAL A 437 -5.00 27.21 15.94
C VAL A 437 -3.50 27.21 16.16
N THR A 438 -2.76 26.63 15.21
CA THR A 438 -1.31 26.79 15.11
C THR A 438 -0.96 27.61 13.88
N GLU A 439 0.05 28.48 14.00
CA GLU A 439 0.44 29.39 12.92
C GLU A 439 1.84 29.05 12.42
N LYS A 440 2.01 29.07 11.09
CA LYS A 440 3.30 28.92 10.43
C LYS A 440 3.47 30.03 9.40
N THR A 441 4.54 30.79 9.51
CA THR A 441 4.90 31.76 8.47
C THR A 441 5.80 31.09 7.44
N ILE A 442 5.36 31.10 6.19
CA ILE A 442 6.13 30.66 5.03
C ILE A 442 6.48 31.85 4.14
N LYS A 443 7.36 31.61 3.18
CA LYS A 443 7.71 32.58 2.15
C LYS A 443 7.22 32.08 0.80
N LEU A 444 6.60 32.96 0.03
CA LEU A 444 6.14 32.68 -1.32
C LEU A 444 6.58 33.79 -2.28
N ALA A 445 6.76 33.44 -3.55
CA ALA A 445 7.09 34.41 -4.58
C ALA A 445 5.90 35.35 -4.87
N ASP A 446 6.21 36.55 -5.34
CA ASP A 446 5.21 37.44 -5.92
C ASP A 446 4.45 36.76 -7.06
N SER A 447 3.14 36.97 -7.10
CA SER A 447 2.19 36.35 -8.04
C SER A 447 2.06 34.82 -7.91
N PHE A 448 2.60 34.20 -6.85
CA PHE A 448 2.29 32.81 -6.53
C PHE A 448 0.80 32.65 -6.18
N THR A 449 0.25 31.45 -6.38
CA THR A 449 -1.17 31.18 -6.23
C THR A 449 -1.40 30.09 -5.18
N ILE A 450 -2.35 30.30 -4.27
CA ILE A 450 -2.86 29.27 -3.35
C ILE A 450 -4.29 28.95 -3.80
N GLN A 451 -4.53 27.69 -4.16
CA GLN A 451 -5.85 27.20 -4.59
C GLN A 451 -6.69 26.77 -3.37
N GLY A 452 -7.82 26.10 -3.63
CA GLY A 452 -8.77 25.71 -2.58
C GLY A 452 -8.29 24.65 -1.59
N GLN A 453 -7.16 24.00 -1.85
CA GLN A 453 -6.62 22.95 -0.99
C GLN A 453 -5.15 23.19 -0.66
N TYR A 454 -4.76 22.72 0.52
CA TYR A 454 -3.38 22.64 0.95
C TYR A 454 -3.04 21.22 1.43
N PHE A 455 -1.84 20.76 1.12
CA PHE A 455 -1.28 19.50 1.59
C PHE A 455 0.02 19.77 2.33
N ASP A 456 0.11 19.34 3.59
CA ASP A 456 1.27 19.62 4.44
C ASP A 456 2.37 18.54 4.40
N GLY A 457 2.17 17.50 3.59
CA GLY A 457 3.01 16.29 3.56
C GLY A 457 2.35 15.07 4.22
N VAL A 458 1.28 15.27 4.98
CA VAL A 458 0.53 14.21 5.68
C VAL A 458 -0.97 14.33 5.45
N ASP A 459 -1.51 15.53 5.71
CA ASP A 459 -2.94 15.80 5.77
C ASP A 459 -3.34 16.82 4.70
N PHE A 460 -4.62 16.74 4.31
CA PHE A 460 -5.27 17.70 3.43
C PHE A 460 -6.09 18.73 4.22
N TYR A 461 -6.03 19.97 3.76
CA TYR A 461 -6.71 21.10 4.36
C TYR A 461 -7.49 21.86 3.31
N GLU A 462 -8.66 22.36 3.69
CA GLU A 462 -9.40 23.36 2.93
C GLU A 462 -8.81 24.75 3.21
N CYS A 463 -8.57 25.53 2.16
CA CYS A 463 -8.07 26.88 2.26
C CYS A 463 -9.24 27.88 2.41
N LEU A 464 -9.19 28.70 3.46
CA LEU A 464 -10.09 29.84 3.64
C LEU A 464 -9.28 31.14 3.60
N ASP A 465 -9.83 32.18 2.99
CA ASP A 465 -9.24 33.50 3.01
C ASP A 465 -9.34 34.16 4.41
N LYS A 466 -8.80 35.38 4.54
CA LYS A 466 -8.81 36.15 5.79
C LYS A 466 -10.22 36.48 6.32
N GLU A 467 -11.23 36.43 5.45
CA GLU A 467 -12.64 36.65 5.82
C GLU A 467 -13.36 35.33 6.15
N GLY A 468 -12.65 34.20 6.09
CA GLY A 468 -13.19 32.87 6.36
C GLY A 468 -14.00 32.29 5.19
N LYS A 469 -13.87 32.86 3.98
CA LYS A 469 -14.54 32.36 2.79
C LYS A 469 -13.68 31.31 2.10
N GLU A 470 -14.33 30.27 1.58
CA GLU A 470 -13.69 29.19 0.84
C GLU A 470 -12.94 29.70 -0.40
N VAL A 471 -11.67 29.31 -0.49
CA VAL A 471 -10.83 29.51 -1.68
C VAL A 471 -11.16 28.40 -2.68
N THR A 472 -11.25 28.75 -3.97
CA THR A 472 -11.54 27.78 -5.03
C THR A 472 -10.64 28.01 -6.22
N ASP A 473 -10.53 27.05 -7.13
CA ASP A 473 -9.72 27.19 -8.34
C ASP A 473 -10.15 28.36 -9.23
N ALA A 474 -11.44 28.73 -9.17
CA ALA A 474 -12.00 29.88 -9.88
C ALA A 474 -11.72 31.22 -9.18
N ASN A 475 -11.42 31.20 -7.88
CA ASN A 475 -11.10 32.39 -7.08
C ASN A 475 -9.97 32.08 -6.10
N PRO A 476 -8.73 31.91 -6.60
CA PRO A 476 -7.61 31.59 -5.75
C PRO A 476 -7.02 32.82 -5.07
N ILE A 477 -6.18 32.60 -4.06
CA ILE A 477 -5.41 33.67 -3.43
C ILE A 477 -4.14 33.90 -4.26
N ILE A 478 -3.96 35.14 -4.75
CA ILE A 478 -2.76 35.57 -5.47
C ILE A 478 -1.88 36.39 -4.52
N ILE A 479 -0.64 35.96 -4.33
CA ILE A 479 0.29 36.60 -3.40
C ILE A 479 0.88 37.88 -4.03
N CYS A 480 0.50 39.05 -3.51
CA CYS A 480 1.01 40.35 -3.97
C CYS A 480 1.55 41.25 -2.84
N GLU A 481 1.29 40.89 -1.58
CA GLU A 481 1.74 41.63 -0.40
C GLU A 481 2.09 40.70 0.76
N SER A 482 2.96 41.17 1.65
CA SER A 482 3.27 40.50 2.91
C SER A 482 2.13 40.71 3.91
N ASN A 483 1.95 39.75 4.83
CA ASN A 483 0.79 39.64 5.75
C ASN A 483 -0.46 39.06 5.09
N THR A 484 -0.31 38.33 3.99
CA THR A 484 -1.39 37.45 3.52
C THR A 484 -1.61 36.36 4.57
N GLU A 485 -2.85 36.22 5.04
CA GLU A 485 -3.25 35.17 5.98
C GLU A 485 -4.17 34.17 5.27
N VAL A 486 -3.89 32.88 5.47
CA VAL A 486 -4.70 31.78 4.95
C VAL A 486 -5.03 30.87 6.11
N THR A 487 -6.32 30.58 6.29
CA THR A 487 -6.75 29.59 7.28
C THR A 487 -6.83 28.23 6.62
N LEU A 488 -6.15 27.25 7.20
CA LEU A 488 -6.10 25.87 6.75
C LEU A 488 -6.96 25.04 7.70
N LYS A 489 -8.13 24.63 7.25
CA LYS A 489 -9.03 23.83 8.06
C LYS A 489 -8.83 22.37 7.71
N LYS A 490 -8.37 21.57 8.70
CA LYS A 490 -8.24 20.12 8.48
C LYS A 490 -9.63 19.56 8.18
N LYS A 491 -9.76 18.89 7.05
CA LYS A 491 -11.03 18.25 6.70
C LYS A 491 -11.07 16.89 7.39
N THR A 492 -11.75 16.81 8.54
CA THR A 492 -12.16 15.50 9.07
C THR A 492 -13.28 14.99 8.18
N ALA A 493 -13.07 13.83 7.58
CA ALA A 493 -14.08 13.09 6.86
C ALA A 493 -15.39 13.02 7.65
N VAL A 494 -16.46 13.57 7.09
CA VAL A 494 -17.79 13.47 7.67
C VAL A 494 -18.36 12.11 7.29
N ILE A 495 -18.42 11.21 8.26
CA ILE A 495 -19.14 9.94 8.07
C ILE A 495 -20.63 10.17 8.33
N THR A 496 -21.46 9.70 7.40
CA THR A 496 -22.90 9.65 7.55
C THR A 496 -23.36 8.20 7.50
N VAL A 497 -23.83 7.65 8.62
CA VAL A 497 -24.36 6.28 8.72
C VAL A 497 -25.88 6.33 8.66
N ASP A 498 -26.49 5.65 7.69
CA ASP A 498 -27.94 5.59 7.50
C ASP A 498 -28.59 7.00 7.50
N GLY A 499 -27.93 7.96 6.83
CA GLY A 499 -28.37 9.35 6.74
C GLY A 499 -28.09 10.22 7.97
N LYS A 500 -27.44 9.69 9.02
CA LYS A 500 -27.07 10.43 10.23
C LYS A 500 -25.57 10.64 10.30
N LYS A 501 -25.15 11.91 10.44
CA LYS A 501 -23.75 12.25 10.72
C LYS A 501 -23.33 11.68 12.07
N ILE A 502 -22.15 11.10 12.13
CA ILE A 502 -21.53 10.65 13.38
C ILE A 502 -20.38 11.60 13.77
N GLU A 503 -19.93 11.47 15.01
CA GLU A 503 -18.77 12.21 15.53
C GLU A 503 -17.48 11.47 15.16
N GLY A 504 -16.53 12.19 14.56
CA GLY A 504 -15.25 11.64 14.08
C GLY A 504 -15.35 10.91 12.74
N ASN A 505 -14.22 10.34 12.33
CA ASN A 505 -14.04 9.63 11.06
C ASN A 505 -13.76 8.12 11.24
N VAL A 506 -14.09 7.55 12.39
CA VAL A 506 -13.94 6.13 12.66
C VAL A 506 -15.28 5.43 12.46
N VAL A 507 -15.28 4.33 11.69
CA VAL A 507 -16.47 3.51 11.46
C VAL A 507 -16.95 2.92 12.79
N PRO A 508 -18.23 3.11 13.14
CA PRO A 508 -18.72 2.76 14.47
C PRO A 508 -18.78 1.25 14.69
N GLU A 509 -18.79 0.86 15.95
CA GLU A 509 -19.06 -0.54 16.34
C GLU A 509 -20.54 -0.89 16.17
N GLY A 510 -20.80 -2.14 15.78
CA GLY A 510 -22.15 -2.71 15.79
C GLY A 510 -22.53 -3.50 14.55
N SER A 511 -21.90 -3.22 13.40
CA SER A 511 -22.22 -3.86 12.13
C SER A 511 -21.05 -3.78 11.14
N ILE A 512 -21.08 -4.58 10.08
CA ILE A 512 -20.44 -4.25 8.81
C ILE A 512 -21.28 -3.15 8.13
N TYR A 513 -20.62 -2.21 7.45
CA TYR A 513 -21.25 -1.13 6.72
C TYR A 513 -20.91 -1.20 5.23
N GLY A 514 -21.85 -0.81 4.37
CA GLY A 514 -21.63 -0.64 2.94
C GLY A 514 -21.28 0.81 2.63
N ILE A 515 -20.28 1.04 1.80
CA ILE A 515 -19.96 2.37 1.27
C ILE A 515 -20.91 2.68 0.12
N LEU A 516 -21.74 3.72 0.28
CA LEU A 516 -22.75 4.13 -0.69
C LEU A 516 -22.19 5.18 -1.67
N PRO A 517 -22.28 4.93 -2.99
CA PRO A 517 -22.06 5.97 -3.98
C PRO A 517 -23.09 7.09 -3.88
N ASP A 518 -22.74 8.25 -4.41
CA ASP A 518 -23.64 9.39 -4.47
C ASP A 518 -24.92 9.09 -5.26
N GLY A 519 -26.05 9.55 -4.73
CA GLY A 519 -27.38 9.30 -5.30
C GLY A 519 -27.94 7.88 -5.08
N ARG A 520 -27.20 6.99 -4.40
CA ARG A 520 -27.68 5.66 -3.97
C ARG A 520 -28.19 5.67 -2.53
N GLU A 521 -29.13 4.78 -2.23
CA GLU A 521 -29.79 4.72 -0.92
C GLU A 521 -29.86 3.30 -0.32
N LYS A 522 -29.78 2.24 -1.15
CA LYS A 522 -29.91 0.87 -0.65
C LYS A 522 -28.56 0.27 -0.38
N TRP A 523 -28.44 -0.52 0.68
CA TRP A 523 -27.20 -1.25 0.97
C TRP A 523 -26.81 -2.23 -0.14
N THR A 524 -27.77 -2.73 -0.93
CA THR A 524 -27.48 -3.54 -2.13
C THR A 524 -26.85 -2.74 -3.27
N ASP A 525 -26.76 -1.41 -3.17
CA ASP A 525 -26.09 -0.53 -4.13
C ASP A 525 -24.63 -0.23 -3.73
N CYS A 526 -24.13 -0.75 -2.60
CA CYS A 526 -22.79 -0.43 -2.12
C CYS A 526 -21.70 -1.11 -2.96
N THR A 527 -20.60 -0.40 -3.18
CA THR A 527 -19.47 -0.85 -4.00
C THR A 527 -18.37 -1.52 -3.19
N ALA A 528 -18.28 -1.20 -1.90
CA ALA A 528 -17.28 -1.72 -0.98
C ALA A 528 -17.84 -1.84 0.44
N LEU A 529 -17.12 -2.56 1.30
CA LEU A 529 -17.45 -2.78 2.70
C LEU A 529 -16.49 -2.01 3.61
N ALA A 530 -17.01 -1.53 4.73
CA ALA A 530 -16.27 -0.91 5.82
C ALA A 530 -16.56 -1.66 7.12
N TYR A 531 -15.51 -1.91 7.90
CA TYR A 531 -15.56 -2.64 9.15
C TYR A 531 -15.45 -1.71 10.36
N PRO A 532 -16.04 -2.08 11.51
CA PRO A 532 -15.87 -1.33 12.75
C PRO A 532 -14.40 -1.06 13.10
N GLY A 533 -14.08 0.21 13.34
CA GLY A 533 -12.73 0.67 13.64
C GLY A 533 -11.95 1.21 12.44
N ASP A 534 -12.42 1.00 11.21
CA ASP A 534 -11.80 1.59 10.02
C ASP A 534 -11.84 3.12 10.10
N VAL A 535 -10.77 3.79 9.65
CA VAL A 535 -10.68 5.25 9.63
C VAL A 535 -10.92 5.76 8.22
N MET A 536 -11.98 6.54 8.03
CA MET A 536 -12.31 7.16 6.75
C MET A 536 -11.52 8.44 6.55
N LYS A 537 -10.91 8.59 5.37
CA LYS A 537 -10.15 9.79 4.99
C LYS A 537 -11.00 10.80 4.20
N GLU A 538 -12.20 10.40 3.77
CA GLU A 538 -13.10 11.22 2.96
C GLU A 538 -14.53 11.18 3.49
N ASP A 539 -15.32 12.22 3.16
CA ASP A 539 -16.75 12.25 3.47
C ASP A 539 -17.41 10.98 2.91
N THR A 540 -17.87 10.12 3.81
CA THR A 540 -18.29 8.77 3.44
C THR A 540 -19.73 8.54 3.88
N ARG A 541 -20.56 8.12 2.92
CA ARG A 541 -21.93 7.68 3.20
C ARG A 541 -21.90 6.17 3.43
N LEU A 542 -22.26 5.78 4.63
CA LEU A 542 -22.35 4.39 5.06
C LEU A 542 -23.80 3.98 5.23
N VAL A 543 -24.08 2.72 4.92
CA VAL A 543 -25.36 2.08 5.20
C VAL A 543 -25.15 0.79 5.95
N THR A 544 -25.97 0.55 6.96
CA THR A 544 -25.86 -0.66 7.79
C THR A 544 -26.21 -1.90 6.97
N ILE A 545 -25.30 -2.87 6.94
CA ILE A 545 -25.51 -4.17 6.30
C ILE A 545 -25.92 -5.19 7.37
N PRO A 546 -26.96 -6.01 7.15
CA PRO A 546 -27.29 -7.12 8.05
C PRO A 546 -26.06 -8.01 8.31
N SER A 547 -25.59 -8.02 9.56
CA SER A 547 -24.34 -8.68 9.93
C SER A 547 -24.28 -8.99 11.42
N GLN A 548 -23.47 -9.99 11.77
CA GLN A 548 -23.30 -10.43 13.15
C GLN A 548 -21.85 -10.81 13.46
N LYS A 549 -21.45 -10.67 14.73
CA LYS A 549 -20.11 -11.04 15.20
C LYS A 549 -20.14 -12.42 15.84
N ARG A 550 -19.47 -13.41 15.22
CA ARG A 550 -19.34 -14.78 15.72
C ARG A 550 -17.87 -15.11 15.94
N GLU A 551 -17.54 -15.67 17.10
CA GLU A 551 -16.16 -16.04 17.47
C GLU A 551 -15.14 -14.90 17.28
N GLY A 552 -15.62 -13.66 17.39
CA GLY A 552 -14.79 -12.49 17.23
C GLY A 552 -14.49 -12.07 15.79
N LYS A 553 -15.08 -12.73 14.79
CA LYS A 553 -15.09 -12.36 13.36
C LYS A 553 -16.48 -11.82 12.97
N TRP A 554 -16.53 -10.93 12.00
CA TRP A 554 -17.79 -10.40 11.45
C TRP A 554 -18.27 -11.24 10.27
N PHE A 555 -19.58 -11.49 10.23
CA PHE A 555 -20.28 -12.26 9.19
C PHE A 555 -21.41 -11.43 8.60
N VAL A 556 -21.51 -11.40 7.27
CA VAL A 556 -22.68 -10.88 6.56
C VAL A 556 -23.82 -11.89 6.63
N GLU A 557 -25.02 -11.42 6.91
CA GLU A 557 -26.22 -12.25 6.98
C GLU A 557 -26.90 -12.41 5.61
N LEU A 558 -27.10 -13.66 5.20
CA LEU A 558 -27.82 -14.03 3.98
C LEU A 558 -29.09 -14.81 4.35
N GLY A 559 -30.25 -14.20 4.16
CA GLY A 559 -31.55 -14.80 4.53
C GLY A 559 -32.60 -14.83 3.41
N SER A 560 -32.25 -14.49 2.17
CA SER A 560 -33.19 -14.53 1.04
C SER A 560 -32.45 -14.65 -0.29
N THR A 561 -33.08 -15.27 -1.28
CA THR A 561 -32.56 -15.45 -2.65
C THR A 561 -32.33 -14.11 -3.36
N ASP A 562 -33.16 -13.10 -3.09
CA ASP A 562 -33.04 -11.75 -3.69
C ASP A 562 -31.70 -11.05 -3.39
N LYS A 563 -31.01 -11.45 -2.32
CA LYS A 563 -29.76 -10.81 -1.86
C LYS A 563 -28.50 -11.51 -2.37
N ILE A 564 -28.65 -12.66 -3.02
CA ILE A 564 -27.53 -13.52 -3.40
C ILE A 564 -26.61 -12.82 -4.40
N TRP A 565 -27.15 -12.17 -5.42
CA TRP A 565 -26.34 -11.44 -6.41
C TRP A 565 -25.41 -10.41 -5.75
N TRP A 566 -25.89 -9.72 -4.72
CA TRP A 566 -25.07 -8.75 -4.00
C TRP A 566 -23.98 -9.45 -3.18
N VAL A 567 -24.31 -10.51 -2.43
CA VAL A 567 -23.31 -11.26 -1.65
C VAL A 567 -22.25 -11.86 -2.57
N LYS A 568 -22.67 -12.43 -3.71
CA LYS A 568 -21.81 -12.92 -4.79
C LYS A 568 -20.81 -11.84 -5.23
N ASN A 569 -21.28 -10.61 -5.49
CA ASN A 569 -20.41 -9.50 -5.87
C ASN A 569 -19.48 -9.05 -4.73
N GLN A 570 -19.93 -9.06 -3.48
CA GLN A 570 -19.05 -8.71 -2.37
C GLN A 570 -17.98 -9.78 -2.13
N ILE A 571 -18.30 -11.07 -2.34
CA ILE A 571 -17.31 -12.14 -2.32
C ILE A 571 -16.30 -11.97 -3.46
N ARG A 572 -16.74 -11.54 -4.64
CA ARG A 572 -15.82 -11.23 -5.76
C ARG A 572 -14.81 -10.14 -5.39
N ASN A 573 -15.27 -9.09 -4.72
CA ASN A 573 -14.43 -7.98 -4.32
C ASN A 573 -13.60 -8.31 -3.06
N ASN A 574 -14.12 -9.19 -2.20
CA ASN A 574 -13.47 -9.66 -0.99
C ASN A 574 -13.71 -11.16 -0.81
N SER A 575 -12.81 -11.96 -1.35
CA SER A 575 -12.80 -13.43 -1.30
C SER A 575 -12.80 -14.00 0.12
N SER A 576 -12.60 -13.16 1.13
CA SER A 576 -12.48 -13.54 2.54
C SER A 576 -13.68 -13.13 3.38
N LEU A 577 -14.71 -12.60 2.72
CA LEU A 577 -15.96 -12.22 3.34
C LEU A 577 -16.58 -13.44 4.03
N ASN A 578 -16.77 -13.35 5.36
CA ASN A 578 -17.53 -14.39 6.06
C ASN A 578 -19.02 -14.16 5.85
N VAL A 579 -19.74 -15.23 5.53
CA VAL A 579 -21.18 -15.22 5.25
C VAL A 579 -21.85 -16.25 6.14
N VAL A 580 -23.03 -15.92 6.64
CA VAL A 580 -23.85 -16.84 7.42
C VAL A 580 -25.28 -16.85 6.91
N LEU A 581 -25.83 -18.06 6.73
CA LEU A 581 -27.23 -18.21 6.39
C LEU A 581 -28.10 -17.95 7.61
N MET A 582 -29.20 -17.21 7.40
CA MET A 582 -30.19 -16.90 8.44
C MET A 582 -31.52 -17.62 8.23
N ASP A 583 -31.73 -18.17 7.04
CA ASP A 583 -32.95 -18.88 6.65
C ASP A 583 -32.62 -19.90 5.55
N ASP A 584 -33.52 -20.86 5.34
CA ASP A 584 -33.47 -21.74 4.17
C ASP A 584 -33.60 -20.92 2.88
N LEU A 585 -32.77 -21.22 1.87
CA LEU A 585 -32.83 -20.57 0.56
C LEU A 585 -33.53 -21.50 -0.42
N ASP A 586 -34.68 -21.09 -0.99
CA ASP A 586 -35.43 -21.88 -1.96
C ASP A 586 -35.51 -21.15 -3.31
N PHE A 587 -34.88 -21.71 -4.34
CA PHE A 587 -34.77 -21.13 -5.68
C PHE A 587 -35.88 -21.61 -6.63
N LYS A 588 -36.97 -22.15 -6.10
CA LYS A 588 -38.09 -22.61 -6.90
C LYS A 588 -38.67 -21.45 -7.73
N ASN A 589 -38.46 -21.51 -9.05
CA ASN A 589 -38.83 -20.54 -10.08
C ASN A 589 -37.85 -19.37 -10.29
N ASP A 590 -36.65 -19.42 -9.69
CA ASP A 590 -35.58 -18.45 -9.94
C ASP A 590 -34.51 -19.09 -10.85
N ASP A 591 -34.06 -18.34 -11.87
CA ASP A 591 -32.86 -18.70 -12.64
C ASP A 591 -31.63 -18.33 -11.80
N ALA A 592 -31.24 -19.24 -10.91
CA ALA A 592 -30.10 -19.04 -10.03
C ALA A 592 -28.78 -19.13 -10.82
N GLN A 593 -28.12 -17.99 -10.96
CA GLN A 593 -26.84 -17.87 -11.66
C GLN A 593 -25.72 -18.64 -10.91
N SER A 594 -25.41 -18.27 -9.66
CA SER A 594 -24.55 -19.00 -8.71
C SER A 594 -24.62 -18.35 -7.32
N LEU A 595 -24.18 -19.03 -6.26
CA LEU A 595 -23.97 -18.43 -4.93
C LEU A 595 -22.63 -17.68 -4.83
N PHE A 596 -21.67 -18.01 -5.68
CA PHE A 596 -20.30 -17.47 -5.70
C PHE A 596 -20.01 -16.86 -7.09
N PRO A 597 -19.03 -15.95 -7.20
CA PRO A 597 -18.68 -15.35 -8.49
C PRO A 597 -18.27 -16.40 -9.53
N GLU A 598 -18.33 -16.05 -10.82
CA GLU A 598 -18.03 -16.95 -11.94
C GLU A 598 -16.60 -16.83 -12.46
N TYR A 599 -15.92 -15.71 -12.18
CA TYR A 599 -14.61 -15.35 -12.73
C TYR A 599 -13.63 -15.03 -11.60
N PHE A 600 -12.54 -15.81 -11.51
CA PHE A 600 -11.44 -15.71 -10.53
C PHE A 600 -11.85 -16.07 -9.08
N ASN A 601 -12.06 -17.37 -8.83
CA ASN A 601 -12.89 -17.85 -7.71
C ASN A 601 -12.11 -18.52 -6.57
N PHE A 602 -11.36 -17.71 -5.84
CA PHE A 602 -10.86 -18.09 -4.52
C PHE A 602 -11.84 -17.68 -3.45
N TYR A 603 -12.14 -18.59 -2.53
CA TYR A 603 -12.83 -18.25 -1.30
C TYR A 603 -11.98 -18.63 -0.09
N TYR A 604 -11.60 -17.61 0.69
CA TYR A 604 -10.82 -17.73 1.92
C TYR A 604 -11.66 -17.46 3.18
N GLY A 605 -12.91 -17.03 3.00
CA GLY A 605 -13.82 -16.69 4.08
C GLY A 605 -14.43 -17.90 4.78
N ILE A 606 -15.31 -17.63 5.75
CA ILE A 606 -16.15 -18.65 6.38
C ILE A 606 -17.56 -18.52 5.84
N PHE A 607 -18.04 -19.54 5.12
CA PHE A 607 -19.45 -19.67 4.74
C PHE A 607 -20.12 -20.67 5.69
N ASP A 608 -20.92 -20.16 6.62
CA ASP A 608 -21.62 -20.96 7.62
C ASP A 608 -23.10 -21.08 7.24
N GLY A 609 -23.52 -22.28 6.88
CA GLY A 609 -24.93 -22.54 6.61
C GLY A 609 -25.81 -22.51 7.85
N ASP A 610 -25.22 -22.50 9.06
CA ASP A 610 -25.92 -22.48 10.36
C ASP A 610 -27.01 -23.57 10.50
N GLY A 611 -26.92 -24.66 9.72
CA GLY A 611 -27.90 -25.74 9.67
C GLY A 611 -29.07 -25.51 8.70
N HIS A 612 -29.08 -24.40 7.96
CA HIS A 612 -30.07 -24.09 6.93
C HIS A 612 -29.83 -24.87 5.63
N VAL A 613 -30.90 -24.96 4.84
CA VAL A 613 -30.94 -25.76 3.60
C VAL A 613 -31.10 -24.87 2.37
N ILE A 614 -30.27 -25.11 1.36
CA ILE A 614 -30.37 -24.57 0.00
C ILE A 614 -31.15 -25.56 -0.86
N LYS A 615 -32.26 -25.14 -1.46
CA LYS A 615 -33.24 -25.98 -2.15
C LYS A 615 -33.48 -25.54 -3.59
N ASN A 616 -33.71 -26.50 -4.49
CA ASN A 616 -34.24 -26.27 -5.84
C ASN A 616 -33.40 -25.36 -6.74
N MET A 617 -32.11 -25.18 -6.44
CA MET A 617 -31.21 -24.32 -7.20
C MET A 617 -30.82 -24.99 -8.52
N LYS A 618 -31.15 -24.36 -9.65
CA LYS A 618 -30.67 -24.80 -10.97
C LYS A 618 -29.51 -23.92 -11.39
N CYS A 619 -28.28 -24.43 -11.30
CA CYS A 619 -27.10 -23.70 -11.74
C CYS A 619 -27.01 -23.75 -13.27
N THR A 620 -27.21 -22.62 -13.93
CA THR A 620 -26.98 -22.47 -15.38
C THR A 620 -25.56 -21.98 -15.70
N GLU A 621 -24.79 -21.58 -14.68
CA GLU A 621 -23.38 -21.20 -14.75
C GLU A 621 -22.46 -22.34 -14.26
N LEU A 622 -21.14 -22.12 -14.23
CA LEU A 622 -20.12 -23.16 -14.00
C LEU A 622 -20.17 -23.82 -12.61
N TYR A 623 -20.41 -23.08 -11.50
CA TYR A 623 -20.24 -23.60 -10.14
C TYR A 623 -21.31 -23.11 -9.13
N VAL A 624 -21.82 -23.98 -8.24
CA VAL A 624 -22.74 -23.64 -7.12
C VAL A 624 -21.99 -23.17 -5.87
N LEU A 625 -20.80 -23.72 -5.65
CA LEU A 625 -19.86 -23.39 -4.59
C LEU A 625 -18.62 -22.75 -5.23
N PRO A 626 -17.72 -22.11 -4.47
CA PRO A 626 -16.49 -21.58 -5.07
C PRO A 626 -15.69 -22.70 -5.73
N GLU A 627 -15.08 -22.40 -6.87
CA GLU A 627 -14.21 -23.32 -7.61
C GLU A 627 -13.02 -23.78 -6.73
N ARG A 628 -12.38 -22.84 -6.04
CA ARG A 628 -11.33 -23.12 -5.04
C ARG A 628 -11.68 -22.52 -3.68
N ASN A 629 -11.86 -23.38 -2.67
CA ASN A 629 -12.07 -22.97 -1.27
C ASN A 629 -10.80 -23.21 -0.44
N TYR A 630 -10.14 -22.13 -0.04
CA TYR A 630 -9.07 -22.11 0.96
C TYR A 630 -9.58 -21.69 2.35
N GLY A 631 -10.85 -21.29 2.43
CA GLY A 631 -11.56 -20.94 3.65
C GLY A 631 -12.29 -22.12 4.27
N VAL A 632 -13.41 -21.83 4.95
CA VAL A 632 -14.22 -22.84 5.63
C VAL A 632 -15.68 -22.74 5.17
N ILE A 633 -16.18 -23.79 4.53
CA ILE A 633 -17.62 -23.97 4.27
C ILE A 633 -18.12 -25.03 5.25
N LYS A 634 -19.09 -24.68 6.10
CA LYS A 634 -19.60 -25.58 7.15
C LYS A 634 -21.10 -25.43 7.36
N ASN A 635 -21.73 -26.48 7.87
CA ASN A 635 -23.15 -26.52 8.23
C ASN A 635 -24.12 -26.13 7.10
N VAL A 636 -23.72 -26.31 5.84
CA VAL A 636 -24.56 -26.07 4.67
C VAL A 636 -25.21 -27.36 4.23
N HIS A 637 -26.52 -27.35 4.01
CA HIS A 637 -27.27 -28.49 3.48
C HIS A 637 -27.84 -28.18 2.10
N PHE A 638 -27.74 -29.11 1.16
CA PHE A 638 -28.30 -28.99 -0.18
C PHE A 638 -29.43 -29.99 -0.39
N ASN A 639 -30.49 -29.58 -1.09
CA ASN A 639 -31.62 -30.44 -1.43
C ASN A 639 -32.15 -30.12 -2.83
N ASN A 640 -32.22 -31.12 -3.70
CA ASN A 640 -32.74 -30.98 -5.07
C ASN A 640 -32.02 -29.88 -5.87
N ILE A 641 -30.69 -29.99 -6.02
CA ILE A 641 -29.82 -29.11 -6.82
C ILE A 641 -29.66 -29.70 -8.22
#